data_AF-A0A7C8IKJ8-F1
#
_entry.id   AF-A0A7C8IKJ8-F1
#
_cell.length_a   1.000
_cell.length_b   1.000
_cell.length_c   1.000
_cell.angle_alpha   90.00
_cell.angle_beta   90.00
_cell.angle_gamma   90.00
#
_symmetry.space_group_name_H-M   'P 1'
#
loop_
_entity.id
_entity.type
_entity.pdbx_description
1 polymer ?
#
loop_
_entity_poly.entity_id
_entity_poly.type
_entity_poly.pdbx_seq_one_letter_code
_entity_poly.pdbx_strand_id
1 'polypeptide(L)'
;MDPLSMSASIIAVLQLSSDVVKYIIAATGAAKARRSLREEILSCEYVLLQIQDHFDEAGGGTVWLEKIKTLEGPGTPLYRVGIALGALKARLEPKLGWNKALSALKWPFDEVEVEKLVSAIQREKSLLQLALTSNCLKLMEGIKRSSDQNHSALFELVRTMKDQSRDTEREYTRLNAVLMGLQKSQDYVTAGLEDLREHDVYLEQQVILDWITPIDYTAQQGDFINRRQLGTGKWLLDSVQFQAWTTTHSQTLFCPGIPGAGKTILTSIVVDNLHTRFGNNPDVGIAHIYCNFRLGDDQKPEALLASVLKQLAQKTMLIAGKFLLAKLHLGSLIGKRSLKAVRTALKQLPSGSNALHQAYGDAMSRIESQVPDQIELAKQVLSWIVRAKRPLTTLELRHALAVEVGKPKIDPDNFPEVEDMVSVCAGLVIVDEESGGFIRLVHHTTQEYFEQTQKQWFPNADAYIAMVCITYLSYSIFDAGFCQTDCEFEENLLLNSLYDYAAHNWGLHAREAHIEKDELVLSLLQSEPKVSRCSQAMMATKDYYDNNYSQNIPRKITGLHVAAYFGLKDTIISLLAAGNEPDPNDTYGRTPLSYAAERGHDAVVTLLLANYNVNPDSRDFVRGWTPIWYAVVGTQVAVVERLLREKAVDPDSVSIHNRTPLSWAAEKGYDTVVELLAGDDRVDPNAANSEYGWTPLSFAAANGHDAVVRNLLEIAEVDADRKDIEYGRTPLSWAAERGHTAVVKALLTRRDEVDVSSKSKYGRTPLWFSKERRHDEIVELLLANHAVYPSLEQPDYYEHEPMPLWYAAEIGHEAMAKHLLDDGSTPTRNPNSGGRRSPTRRKRGTKPSLGYFSETTRSTRTSRTANTDGPRYRGRRLTGTNPWSDCCSSRKKKKVDPDSTSKYGTPLSWAARFGHEAVVRLLLANDAVNPDSRCDCQRTPLSYAAEKGHQGVVKLLLERGEVNPSSRDSNYGRTPLVWASMNGHEAVAKLLKESSCESPMSPLSTELAEQREAESFLSTRPDFDSQLARIKFK
;
A
#
# COMPACT_ATOMS: atom_id res chain seq x y z
N MET A 1 7.68 13.83 43.16
CA MET A 1 7.72 12.36 42.90
C MET A 1 6.65 11.76 43.77
N ASP A 2 5.45 11.66 43.22
CA ASP A 2 4.23 11.86 44.00
C ASP A 2 3.45 10.55 44.14
N PRO A 3 2.61 10.42 45.18
CA PRO A 3 1.70 9.27 45.34
C PRO A 3 0.90 8.92 44.07
N LEU A 4 0.56 9.95 43.28
CA LEU A 4 -0.13 9.85 42.00
C LEU A 4 0.58 8.93 40.97
N SER A 5 1.92 8.83 40.98
CA SER A 5 2.68 7.99 40.02
C SER A 5 2.42 6.50 40.23
N MET A 6 2.47 6.05 41.49
CA MET A 6 2.23 4.66 41.85
C MET A 6 0.74 4.31 41.69
N SER A 7 -0.17 5.20 42.09
CA SER A 7 -1.61 5.02 41.86
C SER A 7 -1.92 4.86 40.37
N ALA A 8 -1.39 5.74 39.51
CA ALA A 8 -1.54 5.62 38.06
C ALA A 8 -0.93 4.33 37.50
N SER A 9 0.22 3.88 38.02
CA SER A 9 0.88 2.64 37.61
C SER A 9 0.06 1.39 37.97
N ILE A 10 -0.57 1.36 39.15
CA ILE A 10 -1.47 0.26 39.55
C ILE A 10 -2.74 0.30 38.68
N ILE A 11 -3.36 1.47 38.53
CA ILE A 11 -4.57 1.67 37.70
C ILE A 11 -4.33 1.24 36.25
N ALA A 12 -3.17 1.55 35.66
CA ALA A 12 -2.82 1.12 34.30
C ALA A 12 -2.73 -0.40 34.16
N VAL A 13 -2.14 -1.10 35.15
CA VAL A 13 -2.06 -2.57 35.14
C VAL A 13 -3.44 -3.21 35.39
N LEU A 14 -4.28 -2.63 36.24
CA LEU A 14 -5.68 -3.05 36.44
C LEU A 14 -6.53 -2.88 35.16
N GLN A 15 -6.43 -1.74 34.48
CA GLN A 15 -7.10 -1.51 33.20
C GLN A 15 -6.65 -2.54 32.14
N LEU A 16 -5.35 -2.80 32.07
CA LEU A 16 -4.76 -3.77 31.15
C LEU A 16 -5.18 -5.22 31.48
N SER A 17 -5.30 -5.59 32.76
CA SER A 17 -5.83 -6.91 33.16
C SER A 17 -7.30 -7.06 32.78
N SER A 18 -8.10 -6.02 33.00
CA SER A 18 -9.52 -5.98 32.62
C SER A 18 -9.70 -6.18 31.10
N ASP A 19 -8.90 -5.51 30.27
CA ASP A 19 -8.92 -5.70 28.81
C ASP A 19 -8.55 -7.13 28.40
N VAL A 20 -7.45 -7.68 28.94
CA VAL A 20 -7.05 -9.07 28.67
C VAL A 20 -8.16 -10.05 29.08
N VAL A 21 -8.81 -9.85 30.23
CA VAL A 21 -9.94 -10.68 30.69
C VAL A 21 -11.15 -10.58 29.74
N LYS A 22 -11.48 -9.40 29.21
CA LYS A 22 -12.55 -9.24 28.19
C LYS A 22 -12.27 -10.11 26.96
N TYR A 23 -11.04 -10.08 26.43
CA TYR A 23 -10.67 -10.89 25.27
C TYR A 23 -10.61 -12.41 25.59
N ILE A 24 -10.13 -12.82 26.77
CA ILE A 24 -10.16 -14.24 27.18
C ILE A 24 -11.60 -14.76 27.29
N ILE A 25 -12.55 -13.93 27.73
CA ILE A 25 -13.98 -14.26 27.80
C ILE A 25 -14.59 -14.34 26.40
N ALA A 26 -14.32 -13.36 25.53
CA ALA A 26 -14.80 -13.32 24.14
C ALA A 26 -14.25 -14.48 23.27
N ALA A 27 -13.18 -15.14 23.71
CA ALA A 27 -12.56 -16.22 22.98
C ALA A 27 -13.33 -17.56 23.00
N THR A 28 -13.04 -18.44 22.04
CA THR A 28 -13.59 -19.81 21.95
C THR A 28 -12.50 -20.89 21.84
N GLY A 29 -12.88 -22.13 22.15
CA GLY A 29 -11.93 -23.23 22.36
C GLY A 29 -11.34 -23.29 23.77
N ALA A 30 -10.47 -24.29 24.00
CA ALA A 30 -9.54 -24.43 25.14
C ALA A 30 -10.07 -24.02 26.53
N ALA A 31 -11.31 -24.39 26.87
CA ALA A 31 -12.02 -23.83 28.04
C ALA A 31 -11.29 -24.02 29.40
N LYS A 32 -10.53 -25.11 29.57
CA LYS A 32 -9.67 -25.36 30.75
C LYS A 32 -8.55 -24.33 30.84
N ALA A 33 -7.78 -24.15 29.77
CA ALA A 33 -6.66 -23.23 29.69
C ALA A 33 -7.11 -21.77 29.85
N ARG A 34 -8.20 -21.38 29.16
CA ARG A 34 -8.81 -20.05 29.31
C ARG A 34 -9.28 -19.77 30.73
N ARG A 35 -9.91 -20.75 31.38
CA ARG A 35 -10.35 -20.64 32.77
C ARG A 35 -9.15 -20.42 33.71
N SER A 36 -8.12 -21.26 33.59
CA SER A 36 -6.90 -21.20 34.40
C SER A 36 -6.20 -19.83 34.30
N LEU A 37 -5.97 -19.34 33.07
CA LEU A 37 -5.31 -18.04 32.88
C LEU A 37 -6.18 -16.87 33.38
N ARG A 38 -7.49 -16.91 33.13
CA ARG A 38 -8.42 -15.87 33.62
C ARG A 38 -8.49 -15.84 35.14
N GLU A 39 -8.55 -16.99 35.80
CA GLU A 39 -8.63 -17.09 37.26
C GLU A 39 -7.34 -16.60 37.93
N GLU A 40 -6.17 -16.89 37.35
CA GLU A 40 -4.89 -16.37 37.88
C GLU A 40 -4.71 -14.86 37.62
N ILE A 41 -5.18 -14.33 36.49
CA ILE A 41 -5.21 -12.88 36.22
C ILE A 41 -6.15 -12.16 37.20
N LEU A 42 -7.40 -12.61 37.35
CA LEU A 42 -8.36 -12.04 38.30
C LEU A 42 -7.85 -12.13 39.75
N SER A 43 -7.14 -13.20 40.10
CA SER A 43 -6.52 -13.35 41.42
C SER A 43 -5.33 -12.39 41.60
N CYS A 44 -4.63 -12.01 40.53
CA CYS A 44 -3.61 -10.96 40.56
C CYS A 44 -4.24 -9.55 40.66
N GLU A 45 -5.33 -9.31 39.92
CA GLU A 45 -6.13 -8.07 39.97
C GLU A 45 -6.64 -7.80 41.40
N TYR A 46 -7.14 -8.82 42.10
CA TYR A 46 -7.51 -8.74 43.52
C TYR A 46 -6.34 -8.32 44.43
N VAL A 47 -5.13 -8.83 44.20
CA VAL A 47 -3.94 -8.45 44.98
C VAL A 47 -3.51 -7.01 44.70
N LEU A 48 -3.65 -6.54 43.45
CA LEU A 48 -3.37 -5.16 43.07
C LEU A 48 -4.39 -4.19 43.68
N LEU A 49 -5.68 -4.53 43.67
CA LEU A 49 -6.73 -3.78 44.36
C LEU A 49 -6.43 -3.70 45.86
N GLN A 50 -6.08 -4.81 46.52
CA GLN A 50 -5.74 -4.79 47.95
C GLN A 50 -4.49 -3.95 48.27
N ILE A 51 -3.53 -3.82 47.35
CA ILE A 51 -2.40 -2.89 47.49
C ILE A 51 -2.86 -1.43 47.32
N GLN A 52 -3.84 -1.16 46.46
CA GLN A 52 -4.46 0.15 46.29
C GLN A 52 -5.35 0.54 47.49
N ASP A 53 -6.19 -0.36 48.01
CA ASP A 53 -7.02 -0.14 49.19
C ASP A 53 -6.15 0.26 50.39
N HIS A 54 -5.05 -0.46 50.63
CA HIS A 54 -4.07 -0.10 51.65
C HIS A 54 -3.34 1.22 51.35
N PHE A 55 -3.28 1.68 50.10
CA PHE A 55 -2.65 2.95 49.72
C PHE A 55 -3.55 4.14 50.04
N ASP A 56 -4.83 4.01 49.72
CA ASP A 56 -5.85 5.03 49.99
C ASP A 56 -6.20 5.09 51.49
N GLU A 57 -6.06 3.99 52.25
CA GLU A 57 -6.15 3.97 53.72
C GLU A 57 -4.89 4.50 54.43
N ALA A 58 -3.67 4.32 53.87
CA ALA A 58 -2.41 4.61 54.57
C ALA A 58 -1.98 6.10 54.56
N GLY A 59 -2.89 6.99 54.97
CA GLY A 59 -2.72 8.45 55.04
C GLY A 59 -1.65 8.97 56.03
N GLY A 60 -0.38 8.63 55.81
CA GLY A 60 0.78 9.12 56.56
C GLY A 60 1.92 8.11 56.80
N GLY A 61 1.79 6.85 56.35
CA GLY A 61 2.74 5.77 56.65
C GLY A 61 4.06 5.84 55.87
N THR A 62 5.00 6.71 56.27
CA THR A 62 6.32 6.90 55.60
C THR A 62 7.07 5.58 55.36
N VAL A 63 7.15 4.71 56.37
CA VAL A 63 7.81 3.40 56.34
C VAL A 63 7.13 2.40 55.39
N TRP A 64 5.89 2.66 54.97
CA TRP A 64 5.16 1.84 53.99
C TRP A 64 5.28 2.42 52.58
N LEU A 65 5.23 3.75 52.43
CA LEU A 65 5.53 4.47 51.18
C LEU A 65 6.95 4.18 50.65
N GLU A 66 7.96 4.08 51.52
CA GLU A 66 9.31 3.67 51.10
C GLU A 66 9.38 2.20 50.65
N LYS A 67 8.56 1.31 51.23
CA LYS A 67 8.48 -0.10 50.81
C LYS A 67 7.85 -0.23 49.43
N ILE A 68 6.78 0.51 49.16
CA ILE A 68 6.09 0.46 47.86
C ILE A 68 6.94 1.05 46.72
N LYS A 69 7.82 2.02 46.98
CA LYS A 69 8.81 2.47 45.98
C LYS A 69 9.73 1.35 45.46
N THR A 70 9.87 0.23 46.17
CA THR A 70 10.60 -0.96 45.65
C THR A 70 9.83 -1.75 44.59
N LEU A 71 8.55 -1.44 44.37
CA LEU A 71 7.71 -1.97 43.31
C LEU A 71 7.63 -1.06 42.07
N GLU A 72 8.21 0.15 42.12
CA GLU A 72 8.20 1.14 41.03
C GLU A 72 9.59 1.21 40.37
N GLY A 73 9.72 0.73 39.12
CA GLY A 73 10.98 0.75 38.38
C GLY A 73 11.12 -0.34 37.30
N PRO A 74 12.10 -0.23 36.39
CA PRO A 74 12.32 -1.23 35.35
C PRO A 74 12.74 -2.57 35.96
N GLY A 75 11.95 -3.61 35.72
CA GLY A 75 12.18 -4.95 36.27
C GLY A 75 11.60 -5.20 37.67
N THR A 76 10.71 -4.35 38.18
CA THR A 76 9.91 -4.69 39.38
C THR A 76 8.76 -5.65 39.05
N PRO A 77 8.13 -6.33 40.04
CA PRO A 77 7.04 -7.27 39.78
C PRO A 77 5.84 -6.63 39.06
N LEU A 78 5.46 -5.40 39.44
CA LEU A 78 4.37 -4.67 38.78
C LEU A 78 4.67 -4.41 37.29
N TYR A 79 5.90 -3.99 36.99
CA TYR A 79 6.37 -3.77 35.61
C TYR A 79 6.40 -5.08 34.79
N ARG A 80 6.79 -6.20 35.40
CA ARG A 80 6.78 -7.52 34.75
C ARG A 80 5.37 -8.03 34.46
N VAL A 81 4.43 -7.85 35.40
CA VAL A 81 3.01 -8.16 35.19
C VAL A 81 2.42 -7.28 34.08
N GLY A 82 2.74 -5.99 34.04
CA GLY A 82 2.36 -5.08 32.96
C GLY A 82 2.85 -5.54 31.59
N ILE A 83 4.12 -5.95 31.45
CA ILE A 83 4.66 -6.51 30.19
C ILE A 83 3.97 -7.81 29.81
N ALA A 84 3.75 -8.73 30.75
CA ALA A 84 3.10 -10.01 30.48
C ALA A 84 1.64 -9.82 29.99
N LEU A 85 0.89 -8.94 30.65
CA LEU A 85 -0.47 -8.58 30.23
C LEU A 85 -0.49 -7.81 28.90
N GLY A 86 0.51 -6.96 28.63
CA GLY A 86 0.65 -6.25 27.35
C GLY A 86 0.91 -7.20 26.19
N ALA A 87 1.78 -8.20 26.37
CA ALA A 87 2.03 -9.25 25.38
C ALA A 87 0.82 -10.17 25.17
N LEU A 88 0.07 -10.47 26.25
CA LEU A 88 -1.21 -11.17 26.16
C LEU A 88 -2.24 -10.35 25.36
N LYS A 89 -2.38 -9.05 25.66
CA LYS A 89 -3.27 -8.14 24.91
C LYS A 89 -2.89 -8.11 23.43
N ALA A 90 -1.61 -7.95 23.08
CA ALA A 90 -1.16 -7.93 21.69
C ALA A 90 -1.42 -9.24 20.89
N ARG A 91 -1.64 -10.39 21.55
CA ARG A 91 -2.07 -11.66 20.92
C ARG A 91 -3.59 -11.93 20.99
N LEU A 92 -4.34 -11.16 21.78
CA LEU A 92 -5.78 -11.35 22.02
C LEU A 92 -6.65 -10.18 21.53
N GLU A 93 -6.07 -9.02 21.28
CA GLU A 93 -6.74 -7.82 20.80
C GLU A 93 -6.99 -7.91 19.28
N PRO A 94 -8.23 -7.65 18.80
CA PRO A 94 -8.52 -7.59 17.37
C PRO A 94 -7.75 -6.43 16.73
N LYS A 95 -6.85 -6.74 15.79
CA LYS A 95 -6.20 -5.72 14.96
C LYS A 95 -7.27 -4.99 14.15
N LEU A 96 -7.32 -3.66 14.25
CA LEU A 96 -8.38 -2.84 13.63
C LEU A 96 -8.42 -3.06 12.11
N GLY A 97 -9.63 -3.22 11.58
CA GLY A 97 -9.88 -3.47 10.15
C GLY A 97 -11.20 -4.20 9.86
N TRP A 98 -11.78 -4.90 10.85
CA TRP A 98 -12.98 -5.74 10.65
C TRP A 98 -14.11 -5.39 11.62
N ASN A 99 -14.92 -4.40 11.27
CA ASN A 99 -16.15 -4.11 12.01
C ASN A 99 -17.31 -5.02 11.53
N LYS A 100 -17.81 -5.87 12.44
CA LYS A 100 -19.06 -6.68 12.32
C LYS A 100 -19.07 -7.95 11.43
N ALA A 101 -18.00 -8.74 11.40
CA ALA A 101 -18.06 -10.18 11.13
C ALA A 101 -16.83 -10.89 11.75
N LEU A 102 -16.86 -12.12 12.28
CA LEU A 102 -17.97 -13.00 12.70
C LEU A 102 -17.44 -13.93 13.82
N SER A 103 -18.34 -14.57 14.59
CA SER A 103 -18.08 -15.76 15.43
C SER A 103 -16.72 -15.88 16.19
N ALA A 104 -16.57 -15.09 17.26
CA ALA A 104 -15.85 -15.41 18.50
C ALA A 104 -14.36 -15.86 18.44
N LEU A 105 -13.48 -14.95 18.86
CA LEU A 105 -12.01 -14.98 18.87
C LEU A 105 -11.40 -16.37 19.17
N LYS A 106 -10.80 -17.05 18.17
CA LYS A 106 -10.26 -18.40 18.38
C LYS A 106 -9.06 -18.34 19.34
N TRP A 107 -9.04 -19.20 20.38
CA TRP A 107 -7.98 -19.18 21.39
C TRP A 107 -6.58 -19.37 20.78
N PRO A 108 -5.65 -18.40 20.95
CA PRO A 108 -4.41 -18.36 20.17
C PRO A 108 -3.19 -18.93 20.90
N PHE A 109 -3.36 -19.71 21.97
CA PHE A 109 -2.26 -20.29 22.77
C PHE A 109 -2.43 -21.81 22.94
N ASP A 110 -1.33 -22.55 22.96
CA ASP A 110 -1.33 -23.96 23.35
C ASP A 110 -1.34 -24.16 24.89
N GLU A 111 -1.51 -25.40 25.36
CA GLU A 111 -1.63 -25.68 26.80
C GLU A 111 -0.30 -25.46 27.55
N VAL A 112 0.86 -25.62 26.88
CA VAL A 112 2.20 -25.40 27.45
C VAL A 112 2.57 -23.93 27.49
N GLU A 113 2.19 -23.13 26.49
CA GLU A 113 2.25 -21.67 26.54
C GLU A 113 1.43 -21.15 27.73
N VAL A 114 0.19 -21.62 27.89
CA VAL A 114 -0.68 -21.18 28.99
C VAL A 114 -0.13 -21.62 30.35
N GLU A 115 0.39 -22.84 30.51
CA GLU A 115 1.03 -23.27 31.76
C GLU A 115 2.26 -22.41 32.10
N LYS A 116 3.09 -22.03 31.11
CA LYS A 116 4.21 -21.10 31.30
C LYS A 116 3.75 -19.71 31.73
N LEU A 117 2.69 -19.18 31.11
CA LEU A 117 2.12 -17.86 31.38
C LEU A 117 1.46 -17.80 32.77
N VAL A 118 0.63 -18.79 33.12
CA VAL A 118 0.06 -18.95 34.48
C VAL A 118 1.17 -19.04 35.52
N SER A 119 2.19 -19.88 35.28
CA SER A 119 3.33 -20.01 36.19
C SER A 119 4.13 -18.72 36.36
N ALA A 120 4.21 -17.87 35.34
CA ALA A 120 4.87 -16.56 35.44
C ALA A 120 4.04 -15.57 36.27
N ILE A 121 2.74 -15.44 35.97
CA ILE A 121 1.83 -14.55 36.69
C ILE A 121 1.73 -14.98 38.17
N GLN A 122 1.63 -16.28 38.45
CA GLN A 122 1.56 -16.80 39.83
C GLN A 122 2.83 -16.52 40.65
N ARG A 123 4.01 -16.54 40.02
CA ARG A 123 5.27 -16.15 40.69
C ARG A 123 5.28 -14.66 41.04
N GLU A 124 4.92 -13.78 40.12
CA GLU A 124 4.91 -12.33 40.39
C GLU A 124 3.78 -11.93 41.35
N LYS A 125 2.59 -12.56 41.26
CA LYS A 125 1.51 -12.44 42.25
C LYS A 125 1.98 -12.82 43.66
N SER A 126 2.77 -13.88 43.78
CA SER A 126 3.36 -14.29 45.07
C SER A 126 4.34 -13.25 45.64
N LEU A 127 5.07 -12.52 44.78
CA LEU A 127 5.91 -11.39 45.20
C LEU A 127 5.07 -10.17 45.62
N LEU A 128 3.97 -9.87 44.93
CA LEU A 128 3.04 -8.80 45.32
C LEU A 128 2.36 -9.12 46.67
N GLN A 129 1.98 -10.37 46.93
CA GLN A 129 1.47 -10.81 48.24
C GLN A 129 2.53 -10.76 49.36
N LEU A 130 3.82 -10.89 49.04
CA LEU A 130 4.91 -10.67 49.99
C LEU A 130 5.10 -9.19 50.38
N ALA A 131 4.65 -8.24 49.55
CA ALA A 131 4.63 -6.82 49.90
C ALA A 131 3.54 -6.52 50.95
N LEU A 132 2.33 -7.07 50.76
CA LEU A 132 1.22 -6.95 51.72
C LEU A 132 1.57 -7.56 53.10
N THR A 133 2.31 -8.67 53.12
CA THR A 133 2.68 -9.38 54.38
C THR A 133 3.93 -8.82 55.08
N SER A 134 4.36 -7.61 54.72
CA SER A 134 5.38 -6.79 55.43
C SER A 134 6.83 -7.32 55.49
N ASN A 135 7.14 -8.45 54.83
CA ASN A 135 8.37 -9.22 55.07
C ASN A 135 9.49 -8.92 54.04
N CYS A 136 10.01 -7.69 54.09
CA CYS A 136 10.87 -7.09 53.04
C CYS A 136 12.13 -7.88 52.67
N LEU A 137 12.73 -8.66 53.59
CA LEU A 137 13.89 -9.50 53.27
C LEU A 137 13.54 -10.61 52.26
N LYS A 138 12.40 -11.28 52.45
CA LYS A 138 11.89 -12.28 51.49
C LYS A 138 11.47 -11.64 50.17
N LEU A 139 10.95 -10.41 50.21
CA LEU A 139 10.64 -9.64 49.00
C LEU A 139 11.91 -9.38 48.17
N MET A 140 12.99 -8.89 48.78
CA MET A 140 14.24 -8.59 48.07
C MET A 140 14.95 -9.85 47.53
N GLU A 141 15.01 -10.93 48.32
CA GLU A 141 15.50 -12.23 47.81
C GLU A 141 14.63 -12.77 46.67
N GLY A 142 13.31 -12.65 46.79
CA GLY A 142 12.34 -13.12 45.80
C GLY A 142 12.43 -12.34 44.49
N ILE A 143 12.49 -11.00 44.55
CA ILE A 143 12.70 -10.13 43.39
C ILE A 143 14.02 -10.46 42.69
N LYS A 144 15.11 -10.68 43.43
CA LYS A 144 16.40 -11.03 42.83
C LYS A 144 16.36 -12.40 42.12
N ARG A 145 15.81 -13.43 42.77
CA ARG A 145 15.65 -14.77 42.17
C ARG A 145 14.69 -14.78 40.96
N SER A 146 13.56 -14.07 41.05
CA SER A 146 12.64 -13.85 39.92
C SER A 146 13.35 -13.14 38.78
N SER A 147 14.16 -12.10 39.08
CA SER A 147 14.80 -11.29 38.06
C SER A 147 15.66 -12.10 37.11
N ASP A 148 16.56 -12.92 37.65
CA ASP A 148 17.53 -13.66 36.85
C ASP A 148 16.87 -14.80 36.06
N GLN A 149 15.89 -15.49 36.66
CA GLN A 149 15.14 -16.57 36.00
C GLN A 149 14.17 -16.05 34.93
N ASN A 150 13.38 -15.00 35.23
CA ASN A 150 12.47 -14.40 34.27
C ASN A 150 13.23 -13.62 33.18
N HIS A 151 14.45 -13.12 33.40
CA HIS A 151 15.23 -12.52 32.32
C HIS A 151 15.59 -13.57 31.27
N SER A 152 16.08 -14.75 31.67
CA SER A 152 16.34 -15.86 30.73
C SER A 152 15.06 -16.31 30.01
N ALA A 153 13.97 -16.54 30.76
CA ALA A 153 12.72 -17.05 30.19
C ALA A 153 12.01 -16.04 29.27
N LEU A 154 11.98 -14.75 29.63
CA LEU A 154 11.42 -13.71 28.76
C LEU A 154 12.34 -13.40 27.58
N PHE A 155 13.67 -13.46 27.72
CA PHE A 155 14.57 -13.23 26.59
C PHE A 155 14.50 -14.37 25.57
N GLU A 156 14.34 -15.62 26.02
CA GLU A 156 14.06 -16.76 25.15
C GLU A 156 12.69 -16.64 24.47
N LEU A 157 11.63 -16.30 25.23
CA LEU A 157 10.27 -16.17 24.70
C LEU A 157 10.10 -14.98 23.74
N VAL A 158 10.73 -13.84 24.05
CA VAL A 158 10.85 -12.67 23.17
C VAL A 158 11.72 -12.99 21.95
N ARG A 159 12.74 -13.84 22.07
CA ARG A 159 13.51 -14.32 20.92
C ARG A 159 12.67 -15.21 20.01
N THR A 160 11.95 -16.20 20.53
CA THR A 160 11.07 -17.03 19.70
C THR A 160 9.96 -16.20 19.07
N MET A 161 9.40 -15.22 19.80
CA MET A 161 8.49 -14.23 19.22
C MET A 161 9.15 -13.38 18.14
N LYS A 162 10.43 -12.99 18.26
CA LYS A 162 11.16 -12.23 17.22
C LYS A 162 11.48 -13.07 15.98
N ASP A 163 11.90 -14.32 16.16
CA ASP A 163 12.25 -15.19 15.03
C ASP A 163 10.97 -15.70 14.31
N GLN A 164 9.83 -15.86 15.00
CA GLN A 164 8.51 -16.04 14.36
C GLN A 164 7.98 -14.74 13.73
N SER A 165 8.14 -13.61 14.42
CA SER A 165 7.78 -12.29 13.88
C SER A 165 8.56 -11.96 12.62
N ARG A 166 9.75 -12.55 12.39
CA ARG A 166 10.67 -12.17 11.30
C ARG A 166 10.24 -12.55 9.90
N ASP A 167 9.57 -13.69 9.70
CA ASP A 167 9.05 -14.02 8.37
C ASP A 167 7.76 -13.23 8.08
N THR A 168 6.89 -12.99 9.08
CA THR A 168 5.83 -11.97 8.94
C THR A 168 6.42 -10.58 8.73
N GLU A 169 7.47 -10.17 9.43
CA GLU A 169 8.13 -8.87 9.33
C GLU A 169 8.81 -8.72 7.98
N ARG A 170 9.27 -9.79 7.32
CA ARG A 170 9.78 -9.74 5.93
C ARG A 170 8.68 -9.51 4.91
N GLU A 171 7.55 -10.18 5.05
CA GLU A 171 6.38 -9.89 4.20
C GLU A 171 5.84 -8.48 4.51
N TYR A 172 5.77 -8.10 5.78
CA TYR A 172 5.45 -6.75 6.25
C TYR A 172 6.53 -5.72 5.90
N THR A 173 7.76 -6.11 5.55
CA THR A 173 8.81 -5.19 5.02
C THR A 173 8.72 -5.09 3.51
N ARG A 174 8.19 -6.09 2.79
CA ARG A 174 7.84 -5.96 1.37
C ARG A 174 6.55 -5.18 1.19
N LEU A 175 5.52 -5.51 1.96
CA LEU A 175 4.32 -4.69 2.11
C LEU A 175 4.72 -3.30 2.60
N ASN A 176 5.46 -3.09 3.69
CA ASN A 176 5.94 -1.75 4.05
C ASN A 176 7.00 -1.16 3.11
N ALA A 177 7.57 -1.85 2.13
CA ALA A 177 8.39 -1.21 1.09
C ALA A 177 7.52 -0.64 -0.03
N VAL A 178 6.44 -1.33 -0.39
CA VAL A 178 5.40 -0.83 -1.31
C VAL A 178 4.49 0.17 -0.60
N LEU A 179 4.20 -0.04 0.68
CA LEU A 179 3.26 0.70 1.51
C LEU A 179 3.95 1.85 2.24
N MET A 180 5.21 1.79 2.69
CA MET A 180 6.01 3.02 2.88
C MET A 180 6.66 3.49 1.57
N GLY A 181 6.31 2.90 0.42
CA GLY A 181 6.57 3.48 -0.90
C GLY A 181 5.44 4.46 -1.23
N LEU A 182 4.22 3.93 -1.28
CA LEU A 182 2.96 4.67 -1.38
C LEU A 182 2.74 5.62 -0.21
N GLN A 183 3.13 5.26 1.01
CA GLN A 183 3.05 6.11 2.20
C GLN A 183 4.31 6.93 2.42
N LYS A 184 5.47 6.70 1.76
CA LYS A 184 6.40 7.82 1.58
C LYS A 184 5.91 8.78 0.53
N SER A 185 5.27 8.33 -0.55
CA SER A 185 4.64 9.23 -1.50
C SER A 185 3.52 10.01 -0.83
N GLN A 186 2.67 9.35 -0.03
CA GLN A 186 1.57 9.96 0.69
C GLN A 186 2.03 10.73 1.92
N ASP A 187 3.12 10.37 2.62
CA ASP A 187 3.70 11.19 3.70
C ASP A 187 4.59 12.32 3.16
N TYR A 188 5.21 12.23 1.97
CA TYR A 188 5.81 13.40 1.30
C TYR A 188 4.75 14.32 0.71
N VAL A 189 3.56 13.81 0.40
CA VAL A 189 2.39 14.61 -0.02
C VAL A 189 1.57 15.09 1.19
N THR A 190 1.47 14.37 2.31
CA THR A 190 0.75 14.81 3.51
C THR A 190 1.65 15.55 4.47
N ALA A 191 2.88 15.13 4.80
CA ALA A 191 3.82 16.07 5.42
C ALA A 191 4.20 17.19 4.45
N GLY A 192 4.12 16.99 3.13
CA GLY A 192 4.15 18.08 2.15
C GLY A 192 2.98 19.04 2.32
N LEU A 193 1.73 18.53 2.38
CA LEU A 193 0.51 19.31 2.61
C LEU A 193 0.33 19.77 4.06
N GLU A 194 1.07 19.26 5.03
CA GLU A 194 1.02 19.64 6.44
C GLU A 194 2.14 20.62 6.77
N ASP A 195 3.35 20.47 6.21
CA ASP A 195 4.35 21.53 6.14
C ASP A 195 3.79 22.70 5.32
N LEU A 196 3.16 22.47 4.16
CA LEU A 196 2.46 23.52 3.40
C LEU A 196 1.26 24.08 4.16
N ARG A 197 0.39 23.26 4.79
CA ARG A 197 -0.73 23.81 5.58
C ARG A 197 -0.25 24.62 6.77
N GLU A 198 0.85 24.24 7.44
CA GLU A 198 1.43 25.03 8.52
C GLU A 198 2.20 26.25 7.99
N HIS A 199 2.78 26.19 6.79
CA HIS A 199 3.39 27.33 6.10
C HIS A 199 2.32 28.32 5.61
N ASP A 200 1.30 27.88 4.88
CA ASP A 200 0.09 28.62 4.49
C ASP A 200 -0.56 29.28 5.70
N VAL A 201 -0.84 28.52 6.75
CA VAL A 201 -1.49 29.05 7.96
C VAL A 201 -0.57 30.04 8.69
N TYR A 202 0.75 29.90 8.59
CA TYR A 202 1.71 30.89 9.11
C TYR A 202 1.81 32.13 8.19
N LEU A 203 1.79 31.98 6.88
CA LEU A 203 1.83 33.06 5.88
C LEU A 203 0.52 33.86 5.89
N GLU A 204 -0.65 33.22 5.89
CA GLU A 204 -1.95 33.86 6.11
C GLU A 204 -1.98 34.61 7.44
N GLN A 205 -1.44 34.03 8.52
CA GLN A 205 -1.32 34.72 9.81
C GLN A 205 -0.45 35.97 9.70
N GLN A 206 0.73 35.91 9.07
CA GLN A 206 1.59 37.07 8.87
C GLN A 206 0.92 38.14 8.00
N VAL A 207 0.30 37.77 6.87
CA VAL A 207 -0.45 38.68 6.00
C VAL A 207 -1.58 39.38 6.75
N ILE A 208 -2.31 38.66 7.62
CA ILE A 208 -3.37 39.25 8.47
C ILE A 208 -2.79 40.15 9.58
N LEU A 209 -1.67 39.78 10.20
CA LEU A 209 -1.00 40.58 11.22
C LEU A 209 -0.40 41.87 10.64
N ASP A 210 0.16 41.82 9.43
CA ASP A 210 0.68 42.99 8.70
C ASP A 210 -0.46 43.88 8.16
N TRP A 211 -1.60 43.29 7.77
CA TRP A 211 -2.82 44.04 7.45
C TRP A 211 -3.35 44.86 8.65
N ILE A 212 -3.20 44.35 9.89
CA ILE A 212 -3.52 45.14 11.10
C ILE A 212 -2.56 46.33 11.23
N THR A 213 -1.25 46.10 11.11
CA THR A 213 -0.26 47.17 10.88
C THR A 213 1.10 46.62 10.44
N PRO A 214 1.82 47.29 9.53
CA PRO A 214 3.23 46.98 9.24
C PRO A 214 4.19 47.39 10.38
N ILE A 215 3.72 48.11 11.41
CA ILE A 215 4.58 48.57 12.51
C ILE A 215 4.82 47.44 13.53
N ASP A 216 5.98 46.80 13.40
CA ASP A 216 6.50 45.88 14.40
C ASP A 216 7.47 46.55 15.40
N TYR A 217 7.23 46.31 16.69
CA TYR A 217 8.13 46.66 17.81
C TYR A 217 8.90 45.45 18.35
N THR A 218 8.68 44.24 17.82
CA THR A 218 9.35 42.99 18.25
C THR A 218 10.80 42.96 17.76
N ALA A 219 11.07 43.33 16.51
CA ALA A 219 12.41 43.55 15.99
C ALA A 219 13.19 44.57 16.82
N GLN A 220 12.55 45.69 17.20
CA GLN A 220 13.14 46.72 18.05
C GLN A 220 13.43 46.21 19.47
N GLN A 221 12.54 45.39 20.05
CA GLN A 221 12.77 44.71 21.32
C GLN A 221 14.00 43.79 21.25
N GLY A 222 14.14 42.99 20.19
CA GLY A 222 15.31 42.16 19.94
C GLY A 222 16.60 42.99 19.84
N ASP A 223 16.56 44.08 19.09
CA ASP A 223 17.70 44.99 18.92
C ASP A 223 18.12 45.66 20.23
N PHE A 224 17.16 46.14 21.03
CA PHE A 224 17.45 46.77 22.32
C PHE A 224 17.86 45.77 23.40
N ILE A 225 17.39 44.51 23.36
CA ILE A 225 17.81 43.50 24.34
C ILE A 225 19.20 42.94 24.01
N ASN A 226 19.53 42.75 22.73
CA ASN A 226 20.85 42.28 22.30
C ASN A 226 21.97 43.31 22.54
N ARG A 227 21.63 44.61 22.61
CA ARG A 227 22.56 45.69 22.96
C ARG A 227 22.84 45.82 24.47
N ARG A 228 22.24 44.98 25.34
CA ARG A 228 22.44 45.05 26.80
C ARG A 228 23.79 44.47 27.23
N GLN A 229 24.45 45.13 28.18
CA GLN A 229 25.55 44.50 28.93
C GLN A 229 24.96 43.65 30.06
N LEU A 230 25.47 42.43 30.25
CA LEU A 230 24.96 41.49 31.26
C LEU A 230 25.05 42.09 32.67
N GLY A 231 24.00 41.89 33.47
CA GLY A 231 23.86 42.50 34.80
C GLY A 231 23.25 43.92 34.81
N THR A 232 23.19 44.61 33.68
CA THR A 232 22.47 45.90 33.56
C THR A 232 21.00 45.73 33.96
N GLY A 233 20.42 46.74 34.62
CA GLY A 233 18.99 46.76 34.98
C GLY A 233 18.57 45.80 36.09
N LYS A 234 19.45 44.92 36.58
CA LYS A 234 19.11 43.96 37.65
C LYS A 234 18.57 44.64 38.92
N TRP A 235 19.14 45.80 39.30
CA TRP A 235 18.66 46.61 40.43
C TRP A 235 17.19 47.04 40.33
N LEU A 236 16.64 47.17 39.11
CA LEU A 236 15.23 47.51 38.88
C LEU A 236 14.35 46.27 39.06
N LEU A 237 14.77 45.13 38.51
CA LEU A 237 14.05 43.85 38.64
C LEU A 237 14.05 43.34 40.09
N ASP A 238 15.13 43.55 40.83
CA ASP A 238 15.27 43.18 42.24
C ASP A 238 14.60 44.20 43.19
N SER A 239 14.03 45.30 42.67
CA SER A 239 13.39 46.33 43.50
C SER A 239 12.03 45.87 44.06
N VAL A 240 11.75 46.24 45.30
CA VAL A 240 10.48 45.92 45.99
C VAL A 240 9.27 46.47 45.20
N GLN A 241 9.42 47.65 44.60
CA GLN A 241 8.40 48.31 43.79
C GLN A 241 8.08 47.50 42.52
N PHE A 242 9.09 46.98 41.82
CA PHE A 242 8.88 46.15 40.63
C PHE A 242 8.24 44.82 40.98
N GLN A 243 8.75 44.13 42.01
CA GLN A 243 8.22 42.83 42.42
C GLN A 243 6.75 42.93 42.87
N ALA A 244 6.42 43.94 43.70
CA ALA A 244 5.04 44.22 44.12
C ALA A 244 4.12 44.58 42.93
N TRP A 245 4.63 45.31 41.94
CA TRP A 245 3.90 45.59 40.70
C TRP A 245 3.61 44.31 39.91
N THR A 246 4.59 43.40 39.74
CA THR A 246 4.39 42.13 39.02
C THR A 246 3.44 41.14 39.69
N THR A 247 3.09 41.35 40.97
CA THR A 247 2.19 40.46 41.74
C THR A 247 0.83 41.07 42.05
N THR A 248 0.57 42.33 41.69
CA THR A 248 -0.67 43.05 42.06
C THR A 248 -1.45 43.46 40.81
N HIS A 249 -2.69 43.00 40.68
CA HIS A 249 -3.54 43.33 39.53
C HIS A 249 -3.80 44.84 39.41
N SER A 250 -3.93 45.31 38.16
CA SER A 250 -4.33 46.67 37.78
C SER A 250 -3.45 47.81 38.31
N GLN A 251 -2.17 47.54 38.62
CA GLN A 251 -1.20 48.56 39.03
C GLN A 251 -0.40 49.13 37.84
N THR A 252 0.05 50.38 37.99
CA THR A 252 0.90 51.08 36.99
C THR A 252 2.21 51.52 37.63
N LEU A 253 3.33 50.96 37.17
CA LEU A 253 4.67 51.37 37.60
C LEU A 253 5.19 52.49 36.69
N PHE A 254 5.43 53.68 37.25
CA PHE A 254 5.95 54.83 36.52
C PHE A 254 7.44 55.05 36.78
N CYS A 255 8.27 54.91 35.73
CA CYS A 255 9.73 55.00 35.81
C CYS A 255 10.28 56.23 35.06
N PRO A 256 10.24 57.44 35.66
CA PRO A 256 10.83 58.63 35.05
C PRO A 256 12.37 58.56 35.07
N GLY A 257 13.00 59.29 34.15
CA GLY A 257 14.46 59.39 34.12
C GLY A 257 14.94 60.42 33.09
N ILE A 258 16.12 61.00 33.33
CA ILE A 258 16.72 62.03 32.48
C ILE A 258 17.02 61.52 31.05
N PRO A 259 17.19 62.40 30.04
CA PRO A 259 17.71 62.02 28.73
C PRO A 259 19.03 61.25 28.86
N GLY A 260 19.26 60.26 27.99
CA GLY A 260 20.47 59.42 28.02
C GLY A 260 20.53 58.34 29.11
N ALA A 261 19.66 58.34 30.13
CA ALA A 261 19.69 57.41 31.27
C ALA A 261 19.28 55.94 30.96
N GLY A 262 19.57 55.42 29.76
CA GLY A 262 19.34 54.02 29.40
C GLY A 262 17.88 53.55 29.35
N LYS A 263 16.89 54.45 29.46
CA LYS A 263 15.46 54.13 29.59
C LYS A 263 14.98 53.03 28.62
N THR A 264 15.30 53.13 27.33
CA THR A 264 14.91 52.15 26.30
C THR A 264 15.45 50.74 26.60
N ILE A 265 16.67 50.63 27.11
CA ILE A 265 17.31 49.37 27.51
C ILE A 265 16.70 48.84 28.82
N LEU A 266 16.32 49.72 29.75
CA LEU A 266 15.57 49.32 30.95
C LEU A 266 14.16 48.81 30.59
N THR A 267 13.47 49.46 29.65
CA THR A 267 12.19 48.96 29.11
C THR A 267 12.36 47.59 28.46
N SER A 268 13.37 47.39 27.61
CA SER A 268 13.58 46.09 26.97
C SER A 268 13.88 44.99 27.99
N ILE A 269 14.66 45.27 29.03
CA ILE A 269 14.93 44.35 30.14
C ILE A 269 13.67 44.01 30.95
N VAL A 270 12.75 44.98 31.15
CA VAL A 270 11.45 44.72 31.79
C VAL A 270 10.57 43.82 30.91
N VAL A 271 10.46 44.12 29.61
CA VAL A 271 9.70 43.31 28.65
C VAL A 271 10.26 41.87 28.59
N ASP A 272 11.57 41.71 28.47
CA ASP A 272 12.28 40.42 28.49
C ASP A 272 12.00 39.63 29.78
N ASN A 273 12.00 40.28 30.94
CA ASN A 273 11.69 39.63 32.22
C ASN A 273 10.21 39.23 32.32
N LEU A 274 9.28 40.01 31.76
CA LEU A 274 7.86 39.68 31.72
C LEU A 274 7.58 38.51 30.78
N HIS A 275 8.19 38.46 29.59
CA HIS A 275 8.12 37.29 28.71
C HIS A 275 8.75 36.05 29.37
N THR A 276 9.85 36.20 30.11
CA THR A 276 10.47 35.09 30.86
C THR A 276 9.56 34.55 31.97
N ARG A 277 8.82 35.42 32.69
CA ARG A 277 7.91 35.01 33.78
C ARG A 277 6.55 34.50 33.31
N PHE A 278 5.98 35.12 32.26
CA PHE A 278 4.57 34.95 31.88
C PHE A 278 4.35 34.61 30.40
N GLY A 279 5.42 34.45 29.60
CA GLY A 279 5.35 34.12 28.18
C GLY A 279 4.55 32.85 27.90
N ASN A 280 4.76 31.80 28.69
CA ASN A 280 4.09 30.51 28.54
C ASN A 280 2.70 30.44 29.19
N ASN A 281 2.23 31.51 29.84
CA ASN A 281 0.88 31.56 30.42
C ASN A 281 -0.12 32.05 29.34
N PRO A 282 -1.17 31.29 28.99
CA PRO A 282 -2.15 31.69 27.97
C PRO A 282 -3.03 32.88 28.39
N ASP A 283 -3.27 33.06 29.70
CA ASP A 283 -4.17 34.11 30.23
C ASP A 283 -3.50 35.49 30.34
N VAL A 284 -2.20 35.60 30.05
CA VAL A 284 -1.42 36.84 30.21
C VAL A 284 -0.91 37.37 28.88
N GLY A 285 -1.57 38.40 28.35
CA GLY A 285 -1.08 39.19 27.22
C GLY A 285 0.05 40.13 27.62
N ILE A 286 1.08 40.26 26.78
CA ILE A 286 2.19 41.21 26.94
C ILE A 286 2.30 41.98 25.62
N ALA A 287 2.44 43.31 25.69
CA ALA A 287 2.66 44.18 24.54
C ALA A 287 3.48 45.41 24.95
N HIS A 288 4.27 45.95 24.02
CA HIS A 288 5.17 47.08 24.22
C HIS A 288 5.20 48.03 23.01
N ILE A 289 5.62 49.27 23.26
CA ILE A 289 5.72 50.34 22.26
C ILE A 289 7.05 51.08 22.47
N TYR A 290 7.76 51.38 21.39
CA TYR A 290 8.95 52.23 21.41
C TYR A 290 8.69 53.57 20.71
N CYS A 291 8.27 54.57 21.49
CA CYS A 291 8.01 55.91 20.97
C CYS A 291 9.31 56.61 20.53
N ASN A 292 9.32 57.17 19.32
CA ASN A 292 10.45 57.87 18.71
C ASN A 292 9.99 59.20 18.12
N PHE A 293 10.48 60.32 18.68
CA PHE A 293 10.10 61.67 18.29
C PHE A 293 10.39 62.04 16.82
N ARG A 294 11.16 61.21 16.10
CA ARG A 294 11.47 61.40 14.67
C ARG A 294 10.48 60.72 13.71
N LEU A 295 9.56 59.91 14.22
CA LEU A 295 8.57 59.14 13.44
C LEU A 295 7.14 59.63 13.73
N GLY A 296 6.96 60.96 13.80
CA GLY A 296 5.71 61.58 14.27
C GLY A 296 4.49 61.28 13.39
N ASP A 297 4.68 61.09 12.08
CA ASP A 297 3.60 60.78 11.15
C ASP A 297 3.14 59.32 11.20
N ASP A 298 4.03 58.40 11.61
CA ASP A 298 3.73 56.96 11.75
C ASP A 298 3.16 56.63 13.14
N GLN A 299 3.60 57.34 14.18
CA GLN A 299 3.23 57.07 15.59
C GLN A 299 1.91 57.75 16.01
N LYS A 300 0.90 57.70 15.14
CA LYS A 300 -0.46 58.17 15.40
C LYS A 300 -1.19 57.23 16.40
N PRO A 301 -2.13 57.72 17.23
CA PRO A 301 -2.81 56.90 18.24
C PRO A 301 -3.43 55.62 17.70
N GLU A 302 -3.99 55.66 16.49
CA GLU A 302 -4.60 54.54 15.79
C GLU A 302 -3.56 53.45 15.46
N ALA A 303 -2.39 53.85 14.95
CA ALA A 303 -1.30 52.95 14.58
C ALA A 303 -0.63 52.31 15.82
N LEU A 304 -0.50 53.08 16.90
CA LEU A 304 -0.02 52.58 18.19
C LEU A 304 -0.98 51.54 18.80
N LEU A 305 -2.29 51.78 18.73
CA LEU A 305 -3.31 50.81 19.15
C LEU A 305 -3.34 49.56 18.25
N ALA A 306 -3.16 49.73 16.94
CA ALA A 306 -3.07 48.61 15.99
C ALA A 306 -1.84 47.72 16.27
N SER A 307 -0.68 48.30 16.63
CA SER A 307 0.52 47.52 16.97
C SER A 307 0.34 46.73 18.28
N VAL A 308 -0.35 47.29 19.28
CA VAL A 308 -0.73 46.54 20.49
C VAL A 308 -1.71 45.41 20.16
N LEU A 309 -2.67 45.64 19.27
CA LEU A 309 -3.60 44.60 18.81
C LEU A 309 -2.87 43.47 18.08
N LYS A 310 -1.91 43.78 17.19
CA LYS A 310 -1.05 42.82 16.48
C LYS A 310 -0.31 41.92 17.47
N GLN A 311 0.40 42.51 18.43
CA GLN A 311 1.19 41.78 19.45
C GLN A 311 0.33 40.85 20.31
N LEU A 312 -0.88 41.28 20.71
CA LEU A 312 -1.79 40.46 21.52
C LEU A 312 -2.49 39.36 20.69
N ALA A 313 -2.85 39.65 19.43
CA ALA A 313 -3.43 38.66 18.53
C ALA A 313 -2.45 37.52 18.22
N GLN A 314 -1.18 37.86 17.96
CA GLN A 314 -0.11 36.92 17.61
C GLN A 314 0.13 35.84 18.67
N LYS A 315 -0.07 36.14 19.96
CA LYS A 315 0.03 35.14 21.06
C LYS A 315 -1.19 34.19 21.13
N THR A 316 -2.29 34.50 20.46
CA THR A 316 -3.59 33.80 20.60
C THR A 316 -3.91 32.88 19.40
N MET A 317 -3.03 32.82 18.40
CA MET A 317 -3.25 32.13 17.12
C MET A 317 -2.84 30.65 17.17
N LEU A 318 -3.77 29.78 17.55
CA LEU A 318 -3.64 28.32 17.38
C LEU A 318 -4.94 27.65 16.88
N ILE A 319 -5.86 28.43 16.30
CA ILE A 319 -7.18 27.98 15.87
C ILE A 319 -7.53 28.63 14.52
N ALA A 320 -7.16 27.94 13.44
CA ALA A 320 -7.71 28.19 12.11
C ALA A 320 -9.25 28.14 12.16
N GLY A 321 -9.93 28.98 11.37
CA GLY A 321 -11.38 29.18 11.43
C GLY A 321 -11.84 30.35 12.31
N LYS A 322 -11.19 30.64 13.46
CA LYS A 322 -11.52 31.86 14.23
C LYS A 322 -11.21 33.15 13.46
N PHE A 323 -10.13 33.14 12.67
CA PHE A 323 -9.78 34.27 11.82
C PHE A 323 -10.64 34.39 10.54
N LEU A 324 -11.21 33.29 10.03
CA LEU A 324 -12.20 33.36 8.95
C LEU A 324 -13.48 34.06 9.44
N LEU A 325 -13.97 33.69 10.64
CA LEU A 325 -15.10 34.35 11.27
C LEU A 325 -14.83 35.85 11.50
N ALA A 326 -13.61 36.19 11.96
CA ALA A 326 -13.19 37.59 12.11
C ALA A 326 -13.13 38.35 10.76
N LYS A 327 -12.58 37.74 9.70
CA LYS A 327 -12.50 38.30 8.34
C LYS A 327 -13.90 38.58 7.76
N LEU A 328 -14.83 37.64 7.92
CA LEU A 328 -16.23 37.81 7.49
C LEU A 328 -16.97 38.89 8.32
N HIS A 329 -16.77 38.93 9.63
CA HIS A 329 -17.33 39.98 10.49
C HIS A 329 -16.75 41.38 10.22
N LEU A 330 -15.43 41.49 9.94
CA LEU A 330 -14.81 42.73 9.47
C LEU A 330 -15.42 43.18 8.14
N GLY A 331 -15.70 42.24 7.21
CA GLY A 331 -16.46 42.50 5.99
C GLY A 331 -17.85 43.11 6.21
N SER A 332 -18.53 42.79 7.33
CA SER A 332 -19.79 43.42 7.74
C SER A 332 -19.63 44.86 8.27
N LEU A 333 -18.41 45.25 8.68
CA LEU A 333 -18.12 46.59 9.24
C LEU A 333 -17.71 47.63 8.18
N ILE A 334 -17.21 47.21 7.01
CA ILE A 334 -16.68 48.11 5.96
C ILE A 334 -17.69 49.21 5.55
N GLY A 335 -18.99 48.91 5.50
CA GLY A 335 -20.03 49.88 5.16
C GLY A 335 -20.46 50.86 6.28
N LYS A 336 -19.97 50.72 7.52
CA LYS A 336 -20.53 51.42 8.70
C LYS A 336 -19.93 52.81 8.91
N ARG A 337 -20.42 53.81 8.17
CA ARG A 337 -19.97 55.22 8.16
C ARG A 337 -20.08 56.03 9.49
N SER A 338 -20.28 55.41 10.65
CA SER A 338 -20.25 56.13 11.94
C SER A 338 -19.81 55.27 13.11
N LEU A 339 -19.12 55.90 14.07
CA LEU A 339 -18.61 55.25 15.29
C LEU A 339 -19.74 54.62 16.14
N LYS A 340 -20.96 55.19 16.09
CA LYS A 340 -22.16 54.59 16.69
C LYS A 340 -22.58 53.32 15.95
N ALA A 341 -22.62 53.35 14.61
CA ALA A 341 -23.00 52.17 13.82
C ALA A 341 -21.99 51.02 13.97
N VAL A 342 -20.69 51.31 13.98
CA VAL A 342 -19.62 50.32 14.25
C VAL A 342 -19.81 49.70 15.64
N ARG A 343 -19.97 50.52 16.70
CA ARG A 343 -20.21 50.04 18.07
C ARG A 343 -21.52 49.26 18.24
N THR A 344 -22.53 49.50 17.41
CA THR A 344 -23.78 48.72 17.42
C THR A 344 -23.58 47.37 16.72
N ALA A 345 -22.94 47.35 15.54
CA ALA A 345 -22.66 46.12 14.80
C ALA A 345 -21.74 45.17 15.60
N LEU A 346 -20.68 45.71 16.24
CA LEU A 346 -19.79 44.94 17.14
C LEU A 346 -20.52 44.30 18.33
N LYS A 347 -21.68 44.84 18.76
CA LYS A 347 -22.52 44.28 19.83
C LYS A 347 -23.51 43.22 19.34
N GLN A 348 -23.65 43.05 18.03
CA GLN A 348 -24.58 42.11 17.40
C GLN A 348 -23.86 40.95 16.69
N LEU A 349 -22.53 40.86 16.78
CA LEU A 349 -21.77 39.76 16.19
C LEU A 349 -22.13 38.42 16.86
N PRO A 350 -22.56 37.40 16.09
CA PRO A 350 -22.94 36.11 16.65
C PRO A 350 -21.73 35.40 17.27
N SER A 351 -21.96 34.70 18.39
CA SER A 351 -20.91 34.02 19.15
C SER A 351 -21.39 32.63 19.56
N GLY A 352 -20.62 31.59 19.19
CA GLY A 352 -20.96 30.18 19.44
C GLY A 352 -20.69 29.28 18.22
N SER A 353 -21.07 28.01 18.31
CA SER A 353 -20.85 27.00 17.26
C SER A 353 -21.42 27.41 15.89
N ASN A 354 -22.61 28.03 15.89
CA ASN A 354 -23.34 28.36 14.66
C ASN A 354 -22.93 29.72 14.05
N ALA A 355 -21.97 30.43 14.66
CA ALA A 355 -21.55 31.76 14.20
C ALA A 355 -20.93 31.73 12.79
N LEU A 356 -20.21 30.65 12.42
CA LEU A 356 -19.69 30.46 11.05
C LEU A 356 -20.81 30.31 10.02
N HIS A 357 -21.81 29.46 10.28
CA HIS A 357 -22.97 29.28 9.40
C HIS A 357 -23.76 30.60 9.23
N GLN A 358 -23.86 31.42 10.29
CA GLN A 358 -24.47 32.74 10.19
C GLN A 358 -23.58 33.71 9.39
N ALA A 359 -22.27 33.70 9.58
CA ALA A 359 -21.33 34.52 8.82
C ALA A 359 -21.26 34.16 7.31
N TYR A 360 -21.52 32.90 6.94
CA TYR A 360 -21.71 32.48 5.55
C TYR A 360 -23.04 32.97 4.98
N GLY A 361 -24.13 32.92 5.76
CA GLY A 361 -25.40 33.55 5.40
C GLY A 361 -25.25 35.07 5.18
N ASP A 362 -24.60 35.77 6.11
CA ASP A 362 -24.25 37.19 6.01
C ASP A 362 -23.31 37.49 4.83
N ALA A 363 -22.51 36.52 4.38
CA ALA A 363 -21.70 36.65 3.17
C ALA A 363 -22.55 36.54 1.90
N MET A 364 -23.45 35.56 1.81
CA MET A 364 -24.40 35.46 0.69
C MET A 364 -25.33 36.68 0.62
N SER A 365 -25.84 37.17 1.76
CA SER A 365 -26.64 38.41 1.80
C SER A 365 -25.83 39.66 1.40
N ARG A 366 -24.52 39.70 1.67
CA ARG A 366 -23.63 40.74 1.15
C ARG A 366 -23.40 40.62 -0.36
N ILE A 367 -23.34 39.40 -0.91
CA ILE A 367 -23.29 39.16 -2.35
C ILE A 367 -24.57 39.67 -3.01
N GLU A 368 -25.74 39.25 -2.55
CA GLU A 368 -27.04 39.69 -3.07
C GLU A 368 -27.36 41.19 -2.86
N SER A 369 -26.50 41.93 -2.16
CA SER A 369 -26.57 43.38 -1.98
C SER A 369 -25.66 44.18 -2.93
N GLN A 370 -24.98 43.52 -3.88
CA GLN A 370 -24.11 44.17 -4.88
C GLN A 370 -24.92 44.71 -6.08
N VAL A 371 -24.25 45.24 -7.11
CA VAL A 371 -24.93 45.59 -8.38
C VAL A 371 -25.23 44.30 -9.19
N PRO A 372 -26.26 44.28 -10.06
CA PRO A 372 -26.73 43.05 -10.71
C PRO A 372 -25.63 42.19 -11.34
N ASP A 373 -24.77 42.83 -12.14
CA ASP A 373 -23.68 42.17 -12.89
C ASP A 373 -22.66 41.49 -11.94
N GLN A 374 -22.42 42.09 -10.77
CA GLN A 374 -21.56 41.52 -9.72
C GLN A 374 -22.25 40.39 -8.95
N ILE A 375 -23.57 40.49 -8.71
CA ILE A 375 -24.37 39.39 -8.14
C ILE A 375 -24.30 38.18 -9.07
N GLU A 376 -24.45 38.40 -10.39
CA GLU A 376 -24.37 37.35 -11.39
C GLU A 376 -22.98 36.72 -11.44
N LEU A 377 -21.90 37.51 -11.61
CA LEU A 377 -20.53 37.00 -11.64
C LEU A 377 -20.21 36.19 -10.36
N ALA A 378 -20.57 36.69 -9.17
CA ALA A 378 -20.36 35.97 -7.91
C ALA A 378 -21.14 34.64 -7.85
N LYS A 379 -22.39 34.62 -8.32
CA LYS A 379 -23.20 33.38 -8.34
C LYS A 379 -22.72 32.38 -9.39
N GLN A 380 -22.20 32.84 -10.53
CA GLN A 380 -21.57 31.98 -11.54
C GLN A 380 -20.27 31.37 -11.00
N VAL A 381 -19.34 32.20 -10.46
CA VAL A 381 -18.08 31.75 -9.83
C VAL A 381 -18.35 30.71 -8.73
N LEU A 382 -19.27 31.01 -7.80
CA LEU A 382 -19.59 30.07 -6.71
C LEU A 382 -20.29 28.80 -7.21
N SER A 383 -21.16 28.87 -8.21
CA SER A 383 -21.79 27.68 -8.80
C SER A 383 -20.75 26.72 -9.38
N TRP A 384 -19.76 27.27 -10.09
CA TRP A 384 -18.64 26.49 -10.63
C TRP A 384 -17.80 25.84 -9.53
N ILE A 385 -17.33 26.62 -8.54
CA ILE A 385 -16.48 26.09 -7.47
C ILE A 385 -17.20 25.02 -6.63
N VAL A 386 -18.50 25.18 -6.36
CA VAL A 386 -19.28 24.24 -5.52
C VAL A 386 -19.69 22.96 -6.26
N ARG A 387 -19.88 22.98 -7.59
CA ARG A 387 -20.44 21.85 -8.35
C ARG A 387 -19.50 21.17 -9.33
N ALA A 388 -18.35 21.78 -9.66
CA ALA A 388 -17.38 21.17 -10.58
C ALA A 388 -16.91 19.80 -10.08
N LYS A 389 -16.74 18.83 -10.98
CA LYS A 389 -16.38 17.44 -10.64
C LYS A 389 -14.89 17.27 -10.31
N ARG A 390 -14.08 18.29 -10.57
CA ARG A 390 -12.70 18.46 -10.09
C ARG A 390 -12.44 19.97 -9.83
N PRO A 391 -11.42 20.33 -9.03
CA PRO A 391 -10.95 21.71 -8.94
C PRO A 391 -10.62 22.29 -10.33
N LEU A 392 -10.83 23.61 -10.47
CA LEU A 392 -10.55 24.36 -11.69
C LEU A 392 -9.43 25.37 -11.44
N THR A 393 -8.58 25.53 -12.44
CA THR A 393 -7.67 26.66 -12.55
C THR A 393 -8.44 27.96 -12.79
N THR A 394 -7.85 29.09 -12.45
CA THR A 394 -8.38 30.42 -12.81
C THR A 394 -8.59 30.56 -14.32
N LEU A 395 -7.70 29.98 -15.14
CA LEU A 395 -7.80 30.05 -16.59
C LEU A 395 -8.99 29.23 -17.15
N GLU A 396 -9.25 28.04 -16.61
CA GLU A 396 -10.45 27.27 -16.94
C GLU A 396 -11.73 28.01 -16.55
N LEU A 397 -11.77 28.62 -15.35
CA LEU A 397 -12.95 29.35 -14.90
C LEU A 397 -13.15 30.66 -15.69
N ARG A 398 -12.09 31.39 -16.06
CA ARG A 398 -12.19 32.54 -16.97
C ARG A 398 -12.80 32.12 -18.31
N HIS A 399 -12.38 30.98 -18.87
CA HIS A 399 -12.99 30.43 -20.09
C HIS A 399 -14.47 30.08 -19.89
N ALA A 400 -14.86 29.49 -18.76
CA ALA A 400 -16.25 29.13 -18.49
C ALA A 400 -17.17 30.35 -18.33
N LEU A 401 -16.69 31.42 -17.69
CA LEU A 401 -17.47 32.64 -17.47
C LEU A 401 -17.63 33.48 -18.75
N ALA A 402 -16.68 33.40 -19.69
CA ALA A 402 -16.72 34.10 -20.97
C ALA A 402 -17.57 33.41 -22.07
N VAL A 403 -18.25 32.29 -21.75
CA VAL A 403 -19.10 31.56 -22.70
C VAL A 403 -20.48 32.22 -22.86
N GLU A 404 -20.70 32.86 -24.00
CA GLU A 404 -22.03 33.29 -24.42
C GLU A 404 -22.80 32.17 -25.14
N VAL A 405 -23.95 31.78 -24.58
CA VAL A 405 -24.88 30.79 -25.17
C VAL A 405 -25.35 31.24 -26.54
N GLY A 406 -25.22 30.38 -27.54
CA GLY A 406 -25.63 30.65 -28.93
C GLY A 406 -24.62 31.41 -29.79
N LYS A 407 -23.40 31.72 -29.28
CA LYS A 407 -22.30 32.21 -30.12
C LYS A 407 -21.50 31.05 -30.74
N PRO A 408 -20.86 31.25 -31.91
CA PRO A 408 -20.04 30.23 -32.56
C PRO A 408 -18.58 30.18 -32.08
N LYS A 409 -18.15 31.14 -31.25
CA LYS A 409 -16.80 31.23 -30.67
C LYS A 409 -16.87 31.91 -29.30
N ILE A 410 -15.83 31.71 -28.49
CA ILE A 410 -15.55 32.58 -27.34
C ILE A 410 -15.14 33.98 -27.81
N ASP A 411 -15.42 35.00 -27.01
CA ASP A 411 -14.88 36.35 -27.24
C ASP A 411 -13.86 36.70 -26.15
N PRO A 412 -12.58 37.00 -26.49
CA PRO A 412 -11.58 37.36 -25.50
C PRO A 412 -11.91 38.61 -24.69
N ASP A 413 -12.69 39.53 -25.24
CA ASP A 413 -13.09 40.77 -24.56
C ASP A 413 -14.05 40.49 -23.37
N ASN A 414 -14.61 39.27 -23.26
CA ASN A 414 -15.47 38.83 -22.16
C ASN A 414 -14.72 38.13 -21.00
N PHE A 415 -13.39 37.96 -21.05
CA PHE A 415 -12.66 37.26 -19.98
C PHE A 415 -12.60 38.10 -18.68
N PRO A 416 -13.33 37.74 -17.59
CA PRO A 416 -13.28 38.51 -16.35
C PRO A 416 -11.89 38.43 -15.70
N GLU A 417 -11.45 39.50 -15.03
CA GLU A 417 -10.18 39.47 -14.29
C GLU A 417 -10.29 38.70 -12.97
N VAL A 418 -9.16 38.14 -12.52
CA VAL A 418 -9.13 37.21 -11.39
C VAL A 418 -9.44 37.92 -10.07
N GLU A 419 -8.97 39.15 -9.92
CA GLU A 419 -9.25 40.03 -8.78
C GLU A 419 -10.75 40.37 -8.69
N ASP A 420 -11.42 40.59 -9.82
CA ASP A 420 -12.86 40.83 -9.86
C ASP A 420 -13.63 39.58 -9.42
N MET A 421 -13.30 38.41 -10.00
CA MET A 421 -13.90 37.12 -9.63
C MET A 421 -13.80 36.81 -8.13
N VAL A 422 -12.65 37.11 -7.50
CA VAL A 422 -12.43 36.92 -6.05
C VAL A 422 -13.16 37.98 -5.22
N SER A 423 -13.15 39.24 -5.65
CA SER A 423 -13.71 40.35 -4.87
C SER A 423 -15.23 40.31 -4.75
N VAL A 424 -15.95 39.99 -5.84
CA VAL A 424 -17.42 39.88 -5.82
C VAL A 424 -17.91 38.75 -4.90
N CYS A 425 -17.10 37.71 -4.70
CA CYS A 425 -17.41 36.59 -3.81
C CYS A 425 -17.32 36.92 -2.30
N ALA A 426 -17.22 38.20 -1.92
CA ALA A 426 -17.37 38.72 -0.55
C ALA A 426 -16.44 38.09 0.52
N GLY A 427 -15.34 37.48 0.09
CA GLY A 427 -14.37 36.77 0.93
C GLY A 427 -14.66 35.29 1.16
N LEU A 428 -15.50 34.64 0.34
CA LEU A 428 -15.77 33.19 0.37
C LEU A 428 -14.85 32.35 -0.53
N VAL A 429 -14.12 32.99 -1.44
CA VAL A 429 -13.23 32.37 -2.44
C VAL A 429 -11.80 32.91 -2.27
N ILE A 430 -10.81 32.08 -2.60
CA ILE A 430 -9.38 32.40 -2.71
C ILE A 430 -8.81 31.76 -3.98
N VAL A 431 -7.70 32.31 -4.46
CA VAL A 431 -6.86 31.71 -5.51
C VAL A 431 -5.58 31.21 -4.87
N ASP A 432 -5.15 30.03 -5.31
CA ASP A 432 -4.01 29.29 -4.82
C ASP A 432 -2.86 29.40 -5.83
N GLU A 433 -2.06 30.45 -5.70
CA GLU A 433 -0.97 30.75 -6.65
C GLU A 433 0.15 29.71 -6.59
N GLU A 434 0.45 29.14 -5.41
CA GLU A 434 1.51 28.15 -5.24
C GLU A 434 1.14 26.78 -5.83
N SER A 435 -0.12 26.36 -5.73
CA SER A 435 -0.58 25.06 -6.27
C SER A 435 -0.83 25.08 -7.80
N GLY A 436 -0.50 26.17 -8.51
CA GLY A 436 -0.70 26.30 -9.95
C GLY A 436 -1.93 27.10 -10.37
N GLY A 437 -2.42 28.01 -9.52
CA GLY A 437 -3.52 28.93 -9.86
C GLY A 437 -4.91 28.30 -9.76
N PHE A 438 -5.14 27.37 -8.83
CA PHE A 438 -6.47 26.81 -8.58
C PHE A 438 -7.36 27.82 -7.81
N ILE A 439 -8.64 27.88 -8.15
CA ILE A 439 -9.62 28.71 -7.43
C ILE A 439 -10.48 27.84 -6.51
N ARG A 440 -10.49 28.16 -5.21
CA ARG A 440 -11.12 27.33 -4.17
C ARG A 440 -11.89 28.15 -3.13
N LEU A 441 -12.81 27.51 -2.41
CA LEU A 441 -13.44 28.11 -1.23
C LEU A 441 -12.38 28.29 -0.13
N VAL A 442 -12.54 29.33 0.72
CA VAL A 442 -11.54 29.64 1.77
C VAL A 442 -11.37 28.52 2.80
N HIS A 443 -12.38 27.65 2.99
CA HIS A 443 -12.33 26.59 4.00
C HIS A 443 -13.32 25.45 3.69
N HIS A 444 -13.03 24.23 4.17
CA HIS A 444 -13.90 23.06 3.96
C HIS A 444 -15.31 23.23 4.55
N THR A 445 -15.44 23.89 5.70
CA THR A 445 -16.76 24.21 6.30
C THR A 445 -17.61 25.15 5.43
N THR A 446 -17.01 25.85 4.46
CA THR A 446 -17.75 26.64 3.46
C THR A 446 -18.37 25.72 2.39
N GLN A 447 -17.68 24.62 2.02
CA GLN A 447 -18.21 23.59 1.12
C GLN A 447 -19.39 22.86 1.77
N GLU A 448 -19.24 22.39 3.01
CA GLU A 448 -20.31 21.73 3.79
C GLU A 448 -21.57 22.61 3.90
N TYR A 449 -21.41 23.92 4.11
CA TYR A 449 -22.50 24.89 4.12
C TYR A 449 -23.20 24.99 2.76
N PHE A 450 -22.45 25.04 1.66
CA PHE A 450 -23.03 25.12 0.32
C PHE A 450 -23.67 23.82 -0.15
N GLU A 451 -23.16 22.66 0.24
CA GLU A 451 -23.81 21.36 -0.02
C GLU A 451 -25.17 21.27 0.68
N GLN A 452 -25.27 21.75 1.92
CA GLN A 452 -26.53 21.80 2.68
C GLN A 452 -27.50 22.86 2.13
N THR A 453 -27.00 24.00 1.63
CA THR A 453 -27.81 25.14 1.18
C THR A 453 -27.94 25.27 -0.34
N GLN A 454 -27.45 24.31 -1.12
CA GLN A 454 -27.36 24.39 -2.59
C GLN A 454 -28.70 24.76 -3.25
N LYS A 455 -29.80 24.12 -2.82
CA LYS A 455 -31.14 24.34 -3.38
C LYS A 455 -31.73 25.73 -3.10
N GLN A 456 -31.17 26.46 -2.14
CA GLN A 456 -31.54 27.85 -1.85
C GLN A 456 -30.74 28.83 -2.72
N TRP A 457 -29.43 28.65 -2.85
CA TRP A 457 -28.54 29.62 -3.49
C TRP A 457 -28.28 29.37 -4.97
N PHE A 458 -28.17 28.10 -5.38
CA PHE A 458 -27.76 27.68 -6.72
C PHE A 458 -28.65 26.54 -7.27
N PRO A 459 -29.99 26.69 -7.33
CA PRO A 459 -30.91 25.63 -7.73
C PRO A 459 -30.68 25.10 -9.16
N ASN A 460 -30.15 25.94 -10.06
CA ASN A 460 -29.94 25.62 -11.48
C ASN A 460 -28.46 25.46 -11.86
N ALA A 461 -27.56 25.26 -10.88
CA ALA A 461 -26.10 25.27 -11.10
C ALA A 461 -25.63 24.29 -12.19
N ASP A 462 -26.04 23.02 -12.12
CA ASP A 462 -25.67 22.02 -13.10
C ASP A 462 -26.29 22.27 -14.49
N ALA A 463 -27.46 22.92 -14.56
CA ALA A 463 -28.06 23.31 -15.84
C ALA A 463 -27.20 24.38 -16.53
N TYR A 464 -26.81 25.42 -15.78
CA TYR A 464 -25.92 26.48 -16.26
C TYR A 464 -24.55 25.93 -16.67
N ILE A 465 -23.91 25.11 -15.82
CA ILE A 465 -22.61 24.48 -16.12
C ILE A 465 -22.70 23.59 -17.37
N ALA A 466 -23.74 22.76 -17.49
CA ALA A 466 -23.96 21.93 -18.67
C ALA A 466 -24.13 22.79 -19.93
N MET A 467 -24.99 23.82 -19.90
CA MET A 467 -25.20 24.72 -21.04
C MET A 467 -23.91 25.43 -21.46
N VAL A 468 -23.07 25.86 -20.51
CA VAL A 468 -21.74 26.43 -20.80
C VAL A 468 -20.84 25.40 -21.47
N CYS A 469 -20.68 24.20 -20.90
CA CYS A 469 -19.83 23.16 -21.50
C CYS A 469 -20.32 22.73 -22.90
N ILE A 470 -21.63 22.56 -23.10
CA ILE A 470 -22.23 22.19 -24.38
C ILE A 470 -22.03 23.32 -25.41
N THR A 471 -22.24 24.58 -25.02
CA THR A 471 -21.99 25.75 -25.90
C THR A 471 -20.51 25.81 -26.29
N TYR A 472 -19.59 25.64 -25.35
CA TYR A 472 -18.15 25.64 -25.60
C TYR A 472 -17.76 24.56 -26.61
N LEU A 473 -18.17 23.31 -26.38
CA LEU A 473 -17.95 22.18 -27.30
C LEU A 473 -18.67 22.36 -28.66
N SER A 474 -19.65 23.27 -28.74
CA SER A 474 -20.37 23.61 -29.97
C SER A 474 -19.71 24.72 -30.81
N TYR A 475 -18.62 25.34 -30.34
CA TYR A 475 -17.89 26.36 -31.09
C TYR A 475 -17.25 25.83 -32.38
N SER A 476 -17.08 26.72 -33.38
CA SER A 476 -16.67 26.36 -34.74
C SER A 476 -15.21 25.92 -34.85
N ILE A 477 -14.38 26.17 -33.84
CA ILE A 477 -13.06 25.54 -33.73
C ILE A 477 -13.17 24.01 -33.67
N PHE A 478 -14.24 23.46 -33.09
CA PHE A 478 -14.44 22.02 -32.99
C PHE A 478 -15.06 21.39 -34.27
N ASP A 479 -15.48 22.20 -35.25
CA ASP A 479 -16.03 21.71 -36.54
C ASP A 479 -14.99 20.94 -37.39
N ALA A 480 -13.69 21.17 -37.18
CA ALA A 480 -12.63 20.43 -37.89
C ALA A 480 -12.49 18.95 -37.45
N GLY A 481 -13.15 18.55 -36.36
CA GLY A 481 -13.23 17.14 -35.95
C GLY A 481 -11.94 16.57 -35.35
N PHE A 482 -11.76 15.26 -35.47
CA PHE A 482 -10.69 14.50 -34.81
C PHE A 482 -9.29 15.06 -35.11
N CYS A 483 -8.50 15.37 -34.09
CA CYS A 483 -7.09 15.79 -34.23
C CYS A 483 -6.24 14.62 -34.76
N GLN A 484 -5.43 14.86 -35.78
CA GLN A 484 -4.67 13.79 -36.47
C GLN A 484 -3.27 13.56 -35.90
N THR A 485 -2.83 14.36 -34.93
CA THR A 485 -1.55 14.16 -34.21
C THR A 485 -1.68 14.52 -32.73
N ASP A 486 -0.83 13.95 -31.87
CA ASP A 486 -0.73 14.34 -30.45
C ASP A 486 -0.38 15.84 -30.31
N CYS A 487 0.51 16.37 -31.16
CA CYS A 487 0.88 17.78 -31.14
C CYS A 487 -0.32 18.71 -31.37
N GLU A 488 -1.17 18.40 -32.36
CA GLU A 488 -2.40 19.15 -32.63
C GLU A 488 -3.38 19.05 -31.46
N PHE A 489 -3.51 17.86 -30.86
CA PHE A 489 -4.39 17.63 -29.72
C PHE A 489 -3.93 18.38 -28.46
N GLU A 490 -2.64 18.38 -28.17
CA GLU A 490 -2.04 19.11 -27.04
C GLU A 490 -2.07 20.63 -27.25
N GLU A 491 -1.83 21.13 -28.46
CA GLU A 491 -2.02 22.54 -28.81
C GLU A 491 -3.49 22.97 -28.59
N ASN A 492 -4.46 22.13 -28.99
CA ASN A 492 -5.88 22.40 -28.73
C ASN A 492 -6.21 22.40 -27.23
N LEU A 493 -5.66 21.48 -26.42
CA LEU A 493 -5.84 21.47 -24.96
C LEU A 493 -5.27 22.72 -24.28
N LEU A 494 -4.08 23.18 -24.72
CA LEU A 494 -3.43 24.36 -24.16
C LEU A 494 -4.17 25.65 -24.52
N LEU A 495 -4.59 25.80 -25.79
CA LEU A 495 -5.28 27.01 -26.28
C LEU A 495 -6.75 27.09 -25.84
N ASN A 496 -7.40 25.96 -25.53
CA ASN A 496 -8.81 25.90 -25.16
C ASN A 496 -8.95 25.31 -23.75
N SER A 497 -8.56 26.07 -22.72
CA SER A 497 -8.29 25.49 -21.39
C SER A 497 -9.49 24.76 -20.75
N LEU A 498 -10.73 25.18 -21.05
CA LEU A 498 -11.94 24.52 -20.55
C LEU A 498 -12.28 23.19 -21.28
N TYR A 499 -11.67 22.92 -22.44
CA TYR A 499 -12.01 21.82 -23.35
C TYR A 499 -11.99 20.45 -22.68
N ASP A 500 -10.93 20.13 -21.92
CA ASP A 500 -10.84 18.88 -21.15
C ASP A 500 -12.01 18.73 -20.17
N TYR A 501 -12.20 19.74 -19.32
CA TYR A 501 -13.26 19.71 -18.31
C TYR A 501 -14.63 19.58 -18.96
N ALA A 502 -14.90 20.37 -20.00
CA ALA A 502 -16.16 20.38 -20.71
C ALA A 502 -16.45 18.99 -21.30
N ALA A 503 -15.52 18.43 -22.06
CA ALA A 503 -15.68 17.12 -22.71
C ALA A 503 -15.96 16.01 -21.69
N HIS A 504 -15.23 15.97 -20.57
CA HIS A 504 -15.40 14.95 -19.53
C HIS A 504 -16.69 15.08 -18.71
N ASN A 505 -17.24 16.29 -18.51
CA ASN A 505 -18.24 16.53 -17.46
C ASN A 505 -19.60 17.03 -17.93
N TRP A 506 -19.74 17.54 -19.17
CA TRP A 506 -20.98 18.15 -19.64
C TRP A 506 -22.21 17.26 -19.46
N GLY A 507 -22.10 15.97 -19.81
CA GLY A 507 -23.20 15.01 -19.73
C GLY A 507 -23.57 14.65 -18.29
N LEU A 508 -22.60 14.65 -17.36
CA LEU A 508 -22.88 14.44 -15.93
C LEU A 508 -23.75 15.57 -15.38
N HIS A 509 -23.42 16.82 -15.71
CA HIS A 509 -24.21 17.98 -15.31
C HIS A 509 -25.58 18.04 -16.02
N ALA A 510 -25.64 17.71 -17.31
CA ALA A 510 -26.89 17.68 -18.07
C ALA A 510 -27.91 16.68 -17.48
N ARG A 511 -27.41 15.54 -16.98
CA ARG A 511 -28.20 14.50 -16.30
C ARG A 511 -28.67 14.91 -14.91
N GLU A 512 -27.78 15.49 -14.09
CA GLU A 512 -28.10 16.05 -12.76
C GLU A 512 -29.17 17.16 -12.85
N ALA A 513 -29.14 17.93 -13.94
CA ALA A 513 -30.09 19.01 -14.23
C ALA A 513 -31.37 18.55 -14.95
N HIS A 514 -31.44 17.29 -15.39
CA HIS A 514 -32.51 16.74 -16.24
C HIS A 514 -32.78 17.52 -17.55
N ILE A 515 -31.76 18.17 -18.12
CA ILE A 515 -31.85 18.89 -19.41
C ILE A 515 -31.54 18.01 -20.64
N GLU A 516 -31.71 16.70 -20.51
CA GLU A 516 -31.38 15.67 -21.53
C GLU A 516 -32.07 15.87 -22.90
N LYS A 517 -33.13 16.67 -22.96
CA LYS A 517 -33.91 16.96 -24.17
C LYS A 517 -33.67 18.37 -24.75
N ASP A 518 -32.68 19.10 -24.24
CA ASP A 518 -32.35 20.44 -24.73
C ASP A 518 -31.83 20.39 -26.19
N GLU A 519 -32.18 21.40 -26.98
CA GLU A 519 -31.81 21.50 -28.41
C GLU A 519 -30.28 21.62 -28.60
N LEU A 520 -29.57 22.21 -27.64
CA LEU A 520 -28.11 22.29 -27.64
C LEU A 520 -27.47 20.91 -27.45
N VAL A 521 -28.01 20.07 -26.56
CA VAL A 521 -27.54 18.67 -26.37
C VAL A 521 -27.70 17.88 -27.67
N LEU A 522 -28.87 18.00 -28.31
CA LEU A 522 -29.16 17.25 -29.55
C LEU A 522 -28.32 17.75 -30.72
N SER A 523 -28.14 19.06 -30.89
CA SER A 523 -27.31 19.62 -31.97
C SER A 523 -25.82 19.28 -31.83
N LEU A 524 -25.29 19.24 -30.60
CA LEU A 524 -23.92 18.75 -30.34
C LEU A 524 -23.77 17.27 -30.74
N LEU A 525 -24.69 16.41 -30.32
CA LEU A 525 -24.62 14.96 -30.55
C LEU A 525 -24.96 14.53 -31.98
N GLN A 526 -25.65 15.35 -32.76
CA GLN A 526 -25.88 15.14 -34.19
C GLN A 526 -24.69 15.55 -35.06
N SER A 527 -23.70 16.26 -34.50
CA SER A 527 -22.52 16.73 -35.24
C SER A 527 -21.35 15.74 -35.13
N GLU A 528 -21.17 14.87 -36.13
CA GLU A 528 -20.06 13.91 -36.21
C GLU A 528 -18.66 14.49 -35.87
N PRO A 529 -18.22 15.66 -36.39
CA PRO A 529 -16.91 16.19 -36.02
C PRO A 529 -16.83 16.57 -34.53
N LYS A 530 -17.88 17.19 -33.97
CA LYS A 530 -17.89 17.61 -32.56
C LYS A 530 -18.01 16.43 -31.61
N VAL A 531 -18.79 15.41 -31.96
CA VAL A 531 -18.81 14.13 -31.24
C VAL A 531 -17.43 13.47 -31.27
N SER A 532 -16.81 13.38 -32.46
CA SER A 532 -15.47 12.80 -32.61
C SER A 532 -14.41 13.54 -31.79
N ARG A 533 -14.51 14.87 -31.70
CA ARG A 533 -13.59 15.73 -30.93
C ARG A 533 -13.89 15.70 -29.43
N CYS A 534 -15.15 15.63 -29.02
CA CYS A 534 -15.53 15.42 -27.62
C CYS A 534 -15.05 14.05 -27.11
N SER A 535 -15.31 12.96 -27.85
CA SER A 535 -14.77 11.63 -27.53
C SER A 535 -13.24 11.58 -27.61
N GLN A 536 -12.66 12.40 -28.52
CA GLN A 536 -11.30 12.95 -28.49
C GLN A 536 -10.71 13.02 -27.08
N ALA A 537 -11.12 14.07 -26.38
CA ALA A 537 -10.67 14.41 -25.05
C ALA A 537 -11.14 13.40 -23.98
N MET A 538 -12.35 12.86 -24.08
CA MET A 538 -12.90 11.91 -23.10
C MET A 538 -12.15 10.58 -22.97
N MET A 539 -11.31 10.21 -23.95
CA MET A 539 -10.69 8.87 -24.03
C MET A 539 -9.17 8.89 -24.18
N ALA A 540 -8.56 10.03 -24.52
CA ALA A 540 -7.11 10.16 -24.71
C ALA A 540 -6.37 10.36 -23.37
N THR A 541 -6.00 9.27 -22.69
CA THR A 541 -5.16 9.31 -21.48
C THR A 541 -3.67 9.34 -21.84
N LYS A 542 -2.95 10.41 -21.46
CA LYS A 542 -1.52 10.56 -21.74
C LYS A 542 -0.66 9.67 -20.84
N ASP A 543 -0.02 8.66 -21.42
CA ASP A 543 1.13 7.96 -20.81
C ASP A 543 2.42 8.62 -21.32
N TYR A 544 3.38 8.87 -20.43
CA TYR A 544 4.68 9.47 -20.77
C TYR A 544 5.58 8.57 -21.63
N TYR A 545 5.20 7.31 -21.84
CA TYR A 545 5.93 6.35 -22.67
C TYR A 545 5.24 5.98 -23.99
N ASP A 546 4.02 6.45 -24.25
CA ASP A 546 3.28 6.15 -25.49
C ASP A 546 3.28 7.35 -26.46
N ASN A 547 3.70 7.12 -27.70
CA ASN A 547 3.63 8.10 -28.77
C ASN A 547 2.41 7.77 -29.65
N ASN A 548 1.57 8.78 -29.94
CA ASN A 548 0.25 8.68 -30.55
C ASN A 548 -0.88 8.30 -29.57
N TYR A 549 -0.77 8.65 -28.28
CA TYR A 549 -1.79 8.34 -27.27
C TYR A 549 -3.16 8.97 -27.60
N SER A 550 -3.20 10.14 -28.25
CA SER A 550 -4.44 10.79 -28.71
C SER A 550 -5.07 10.12 -29.94
N GLN A 551 -4.35 9.18 -30.55
CA GLN A 551 -4.75 8.42 -31.73
C GLN A 551 -5.13 6.97 -31.38
N ASN A 552 -4.61 6.45 -30.26
CA ASN A 552 -4.82 5.09 -29.74
C ASN A 552 -6.20 4.89 -29.08
N ILE A 553 -7.23 5.39 -29.75
CA ILE A 553 -8.62 5.49 -29.27
C ILE A 553 -9.62 5.15 -30.40
N PRO A 554 -10.87 4.76 -30.07
CA PRO A 554 -11.91 4.51 -31.08
C PRO A 554 -12.24 5.76 -31.91
N ARG A 555 -12.37 5.57 -33.23
CA ARG A 555 -12.99 6.52 -34.17
C ARG A 555 -14.41 6.04 -34.52
N LYS A 556 -15.18 6.84 -35.29
CA LYS A 556 -16.60 6.61 -35.61
C LYS A 556 -17.55 6.55 -34.40
N ILE A 557 -17.18 7.20 -33.29
CA ILE A 557 -18.10 7.40 -32.17
C ILE A 557 -19.26 8.28 -32.64
N THR A 558 -20.49 7.84 -32.37
CA THR A 558 -21.74 8.55 -32.72
C THR A 558 -22.36 9.22 -31.49
N GLY A 559 -23.32 10.13 -31.70
CA GLY A 559 -24.03 10.78 -30.58
C GLY A 559 -24.64 9.81 -29.58
N LEU A 560 -25.11 8.64 -30.03
CA LEU A 560 -25.65 7.59 -29.15
C LEU A 560 -24.58 6.99 -28.24
N HIS A 561 -23.34 6.81 -28.72
CA HIS A 561 -22.25 6.28 -27.91
C HIS A 561 -21.91 7.22 -26.75
N VAL A 562 -21.85 8.54 -27.00
CA VAL A 562 -21.57 9.55 -25.97
C VAL A 562 -22.77 9.70 -25.02
N ALA A 563 -23.99 9.72 -25.53
CA ALA A 563 -25.20 9.72 -24.70
C ALA A 563 -25.28 8.46 -23.81
N ALA A 564 -24.89 7.30 -24.33
CA ALA A 564 -24.83 6.05 -23.58
C ALA A 564 -23.70 6.04 -22.53
N TYR A 565 -22.53 6.60 -22.84
CA TYR A 565 -21.43 6.78 -21.88
C TYR A 565 -21.83 7.62 -20.67
N PHE A 566 -22.63 8.68 -20.87
CA PHE A 566 -23.15 9.54 -19.81
C PHE A 566 -24.48 9.05 -19.19
N GLY A 567 -25.13 8.05 -19.77
CA GLY A 567 -26.41 7.53 -19.29
C GLY A 567 -27.62 8.43 -19.59
N LEU A 568 -27.56 9.23 -20.66
CA LEU A 568 -28.58 10.20 -21.05
C LEU A 568 -29.76 9.51 -21.77
N LYS A 569 -30.57 8.80 -20.98
CA LYS A 569 -31.70 7.99 -21.45
C LYS A 569 -32.68 8.80 -22.31
N ASP A 570 -33.02 10.01 -21.88
CA ASP A 570 -34.00 10.84 -22.56
C ASP A 570 -33.45 11.45 -23.85
N THR A 571 -32.13 11.68 -23.92
CA THR A 571 -31.42 12.05 -25.15
C THR A 571 -31.40 10.92 -26.16
N ILE A 572 -31.16 9.67 -25.71
CA ILE A 572 -31.14 8.48 -26.59
C ILE A 572 -32.50 8.26 -27.24
N ILE A 573 -33.61 8.41 -26.51
CA ILE A 573 -34.97 8.35 -27.08
C ILE A 573 -35.13 9.38 -28.21
N SER A 574 -34.69 10.62 -28.00
CA SER A 574 -34.78 11.70 -29.01
C SER A 574 -33.90 11.45 -30.23
N LEU A 575 -32.67 10.93 -30.06
CA LEU A 575 -31.77 10.60 -31.17
C LEU A 575 -32.30 9.41 -32.01
N LEU A 576 -32.87 8.40 -31.36
CA LEU A 576 -33.52 7.27 -32.04
C LEU A 576 -34.79 7.71 -32.78
N ALA A 577 -35.60 8.59 -32.17
CA ALA A 577 -36.76 9.20 -32.83
C ALA A 577 -36.38 10.09 -34.04
N ALA A 578 -35.16 10.64 -34.05
CA ALA A 578 -34.59 11.35 -35.20
C ALA A 578 -34.03 10.43 -36.30
N GLY A 579 -34.15 9.10 -36.17
CA GLY A 579 -33.77 8.13 -37.19
C GLY A 579 -32.32 7.64 -37.15
N ASN A 580 -31.63 7.80 -36.02
CA ASN A 580 -30.31 7.18 -35.82
C ASN A 580 -30.43 5.66 -35.67
N GLU A 581 -29.42 4.93 -36.15
CA GLU A 581 -29.23 3.49 -35.92
C GLU A 581 -29.05 3.21 -34.41
N PRO A 582 -29.63 2.13 -33.84
CA PRO A 582 -29.58 1.86 -32.40
C PRO A 582 -28.33 1.09 -31.94
N ASP A 583 -27.71 0.32 -32.83
CA ASP A 583 -26.51 -0.49 -32.60
C ASP A 583 -25.31 -0.16 -33.53
N PRO A 584 -25.01 1.13 -33.81
CA PRO A 584 -23.85 1.50 -34.61
C PRO A 584 -22.56 1.04 -33.91
N ASN A 585 -21.55 0.66 -34.69
CA ASN A 585 -20.26 0.21 -34.18
C ASN A 585 -19.18 1.28 -34.29
N ASP A 586 -18.43 1.54 -33.22
CA ASP A 586 -17.16 2.27 -33.28
C ASP A 586 -16.07 1.45 -34.01
N THR A 587 -14.87 2.01 -34.24
CA THR A 587 -13.79 1.26 -34.93
C THR A 587 -13.25 0.05 -34.15
N TYR A 588 -13.59 -0.07 -32.86
CA TYR A 588 -13.29 -1.26 -32.06
C TYR A 588 -14.47 -2.25 -32.05
N GLY A 589 -15.59 -1.99 -32.74
CA GLY A 589 -16.76 -2.87 -32.73
C GLY A 589 -17.60 -2.77 -31.47
N ARG A 590 -17.42 -1.72 -30.66
CA ARG A 590 -18.29 -1.46 -29.50
C ARG A 590 -19.56 -0.75 -29.96
N THR A 591 -20.67 -1.05 -29.29
CA THR A 591 -22.00 -0.44 -29.51
C THR A 591 -22.34 0.53 -28.37
N PRO A 592 -23.37 1.40 -28.50
CA PRO A 592 -23.85 2.21 -27.38
C PRO A 592 -24.21 1.36 -26.14
N LEU A 593 -24.72 0.15 -26.34
CA LEU A 593 -25.01 -0.80 -25.26
C LEU A 593 -23.73 -1.21 -24.50
N SER A 594 -22.62 -1.43 -25.19
CA SER A 594 -21.30 -1.71 -24.58
C SER A 594 -20.83 -0.58 -23.67
N TYR A 595 -20.98 0.68 -24.09
CA TYR A 595 -20.58 1.86 -23.29
C TYR A 595 -21.52 2.11 -22.10
N ALA A 596 -22.84 1.96 -22.28
CA ALA A 596 -23.80 2.01 -21.17
C ALA A 596 -23.52 0.92 -20.13
N ALA A 597 -23.10 -0.26 -20.59
CA ALA A 597 -22.76 -1.38 -19.73
C ALA A 597 -21.45 -1.18 -18.96
N GLU A 598 -20.40 -0.65 -19.59
CA GLU A 598 -19.13 -0.26 -18.93
C GLU A 598 -19.37 0.73 -17.77
N ARG A 599 -20.29 1.69 -17.99
CA ARG A 599 -20.52 2.84 -17.10
C ARG A 599 -21.70 2.71 -16.15
N GLY A 600 -22.39 1.56 -16.15
CA GLY A 600 -23.38 1.20 -15.12
C GLY A 600 -24.79 1.74 -15.32
N HIS A 601 -25.13 2.26 -16.51
CA HIS A 601 -26.39 2.97 -16.75
C HIS A 601 -27.54 1.99 -17.06
N ASP A 602 -28.01 1.29 -16.04
CA ASP A 602 -29.08 0.27 -16.11
C ASP A 602 -30.33 0.76 -16.86
N ALA A 603 -30.72 2.02 -16.67
CA ALA A 603 -31.89 2.64 -17.28
C ALA A 603 -31.74 2.87 -18.79
N VAL A 604 -30.50 2.96 -19.31
CA VAL A 604 -30.17 2.99 -20.74
C VAL A 604 -30.06 1.58 -21.30
N VAL A 605 -29.38 0.67 -20.59
CA VAL A 605 -29.29 -0.76 -20.95
C VAL A 605 -30.69 -1.35 -21.15
N THR A 606 -31.58 -1.11 -20.19
CA THR A 606 -32.99 -1.55 -20.24
C THR A 606 -33.77 -0.91 -21.40
N LEU A 607 -33.48 0.36 -21.76
CA LEU A 607 -34.13 1.05 -22.87
C LEU A 607 -33.76 0.43 -24.22
N LEU A 608 -32.46 0.20 -24.46
CA LEU A 608 -31.92 -0.31 -25.72
C LEU A 608 -32.39 -1.75 -25.99
N LEU A 609 -32.32 -2.61 -24.97
CA LEU A 609 -32.72 -4.01 -25.06
C LEU A 609 -34.23 -4.17 -25.32
N ALA A 610 -35.07 -3.46 -24.55
CA ALA A 610 -36.53 -3.69 -24.58
C ALA A 610 -37.24 -3.16 -25.84
N ASN A 611 -36.72 -2.09 -26.47
CA ASN A 611 -37.49 -1.30 -27.45
C ASN A 611 -36.91 -1.30 -28.87
N TYR A 612 -35.63 -1.65 -29.07
CA TYR A 612 -34.92 -1.36 -30.33
C TYR A 612 -34.24 -2.57 -30.99
N ASN A 613 -34.43 -3.79 -30.47
CA ASN A 613 -33.89 -5.04 -31.04
C ASN A 613 -32.36 -5.00 -31.26
N VAL A 614 -31.64 -4.30 -30.38
CA VAL A 614 -30.16 -4.24 -30.36
C VAL A 614 -29.59 -5.63 -30.08
N ASN A 615 -28.55 -6.04 -30.81
CA ASN A 615 -27.83 -7.28 -30.51
C ASN A 615 -27.16 -7.19 -29.12
N PRO A 616 -27.58 -7.99 -28.11
CA PRO A 616 -27.06 -7.90 -26.77
C PRO A 616 -25.63 -8.45 -26.64
N ASP A 617 -25.19 -9.27 -27.60
CA ASP A 617 -23.87 -9.90 -27.65
C ASP A 617 -23.05 -9.41 -28.85
N SER A 618 -23.17 -8.12 -29.20
CA SER A 618 -22.24 -7.51 -30.16
C SER A 618 -20.82 -7.52 -29.59
N ARG A 619 -19.87 -8.13 -30.31
CA ARG A 619 -18.49 -8.37 -29.84
C ARG A 619 -17.51 -7.39 -30.44
N ASP A 620 -16.73 -6.75 -29.58
CA ASP A 620 -15.65 -5.85 -29.99
C ASP A 620 -14.53 -6.60 -30.76
N PHE A 621 -13.92 -5.95 -31.73
CA PHE A 621 -12.90 -6.51 -32.61
C PHE A 621 -11.49 -6.58 -31.98
N VAL A 622 -11.27 -5.89 -30.85
CA VAL A 622 -9.95 -5.79 -30.18
C VAL A 622 -9.82 -6.83 -29.06
N ARG A 623 -10.89 -7.12 -28.31
CA ARG A 623 -10.89 -8.06 -27.18
C ARG A 623 -11.92 -9.19 -27.29
N GLY A 624 -12.86 -9.10 -28.23
CA GLY A 624 -13.96 -10.07 -28.38
C GLY A 624 -15.06 -9.94 -27.32
N TRP A 625 -15.07 -8.83 -26.57
CA TRP A 625 -15.93 -8.56 -25.43
C TRP A 625 -17.34 -8.13 -25.86
N THR A 626 -18.35 -8.74 -25.24
CA THR A 626 -19.77 -8.36 -25.30
C THR A 626 -20.11 -7.26 -24.28
N PRO A 627 -21.29 -6.61 -24.35
CA PRO A 627 -21.78 -5.74 -23.27
C PRO A 627 -21.70 -6.32 -21.86
N ILE A 628 -21.93 -7.64 -21.66
CA ILE A 628 -21.78 -8.26 -20.32
C ILE A 628 -20.31 -8.30 -19.86
N TRP A 629 -19.33 -8.47 -20.76
CA TRP A 629 -17.92 -8.26 -20.43
C TRP A 629 -17.64 -6.84 -19.92
N TYR A 630 -18.16 -5.81 -20.60
CA TYR A 630 -17.95 -4.42 -20.18
C TYR A 630 -18.60 -4.14 -18.81
N ALA A 631 -19.78 -4.68 -18.54
CA ALA A 631 -20.42 -4.61 -17.22
C ALA A 631 -19.59 -5.30 -16.12
N VAL A 632 -19.06 -6.50 -16.39
CA VAL A 632 -18.22 -7.25 -15.44
C VAL A 632 -16.88 -6.55 -15.18
N VAL A 633 -16.24 -6.00 -16.21
CA VAL A 633 -14.98 -5.25 -16.09
C VAL A 633 -15.18 -3.93 -15.33
N GLY A 634 -16.31 -3.26 -15.54
CA GLY A 634 -16.71 -2.06 -14.78
C GLY A 634 -17.33 -2.35 -13.41
N THR A 635 -17.38 -3.60 -12.94
CA THR A 635 -18.03 -4.02 -11.67
C THR A 635 -19.51 -3.62 -11.54
N GLN A 636 -20.22 -3.47 -12.65
CA GLN A 636 -21.58 -2.92 -12.71
C GLN A 636 -22.64 -3.97 -12.36
N VAL A 637 -22.69 -4.39 -11.09
CA VAL A 637 -23.54 -5.47 -10.55
C VAL A 637 -24.99 -5.39 -11.07
N ALA A 638 -25.63 -4.22 -11.00
CA ALA A 638 -27.01 -4.02 -11.44
C ALA A 638 -27.20 -4.16 -12.97
N VAL A 639 -26.16 -3.89 -13.77
CA VAL A 639 -26.18 -4.13 -15.22
C VAL A 639 -25.94 -5.61 -15.54
N VAL A 640 -25.04 -6.29 -14.83
CA VAL A 640 -24.85 -7.75 -14.98
C VAL A 640 -26.17 -8.46 -14.66
N GLU A 641 -26.82 -8.12 -13.54
CA GLU A 641 -28.13 -8.64 -13.15
C GLU A 641 -29.26 -8.24 -14.12
N ARG A 642 -29.12 -7.13 -14.87
CA ARG A 642 -30.06 -6.76 -15.94
C ARG A 642 -29.86 -7.62 -17.19
N LEU A 643 -28.61 -7.78 -17.65
CA LEU A 643 -28.25 -8.54 -18.85
C LEU A 643 -28.56 -10.04 -18.68
N LEU A 644 -28.28 -10.61 -17.50
CA LEU A 644 -28.62 -12.01 -17.20
C LEU A 644 -30.12 -12.31 -17.31
N ARG A 645 -31.01 -11.34 -17.07
CA ARG A 645 -32.46 -11.57 -17.25
C ARG A 645 -32.87 -11.73 -18.72
N GLU A 646 -32.07 -11.27 -19.66
CA GLU A 646 -32.34 -11.42 -21.08
C GLU A 646 -31.87 -12.79 -21.58
N LYS A 647 -32.81 -13.55 -22.17
CA LYS A 647 -32.54 -14.89 -22.73
C LYS A 647 -31.68 -14.87 -23.99
N ALA A 648 -31.52 -13.70 -24.60
CA ALA A 648 -30.72 -13.49 -25.79
C ALA A 648 -29.25 -13.14 -25.48
N VAL A 649 -28.87 -12.98 -24.21
CA VAL A 649 -27.48 -12.82 -23.75
C VAL A 649 -26.82 -14.19 -23.56
N ASP A 650 -25.59 -14.32 -24.04
CA ASP A 650 -24.62 -15.37 -23.73
C ASP A 650 -23.69 -14.94 -22.58
N PRO A 651 -23.95 -15.36 -21.33
CA PRO A 651 -23.15 -14.97 -20.18
C PRO A 651 -21.78 -15.67 -20.11
N ASP A 652 -21.54 -16.72 -20.90
CA ASP A 652 -20.24 -17.40 -20.99
C ASP A 652 -19.44 -16.97 -22.24
N SER A 653 -19.95 -15.96 -22.96
CA SER A 653 -19.35 -15.42 -24.19
C SER A 653 -17.84 -15.17 -24.05
N VAL A 654 -17.04 -15.84 -24.87
CA VAL A 654 -15.57 -15.83 -24.73
C VAL A 654 -14.91 -14.56 -25.28
N SER A 655 -13.79 -14.15 -24.70
CA SER A 655 -12.85 -13.17 -25.27
C SER A 655 -11.91 -13.79 -26.31
N ILE A 656 -11.09 -12.99 -27.00
CA ILE A 656 -10.07 -13.48 -27.97
C ILE A 656 -8.97 -14.37 -27.36
N HIS A 657 -8.92 -14.51 -26.04
CA HIS A 657 -7.99 -15.42 -25.33
C HIS A 657 -8.73 -16.64 -24.71
N ASN A 658 -9.97 -16.87 -25.12
CA ASN A 658 -10.88 -17.90 -24.60
C ASN A 658 -11.05 -17.88 -23.08
N ARG A 659 -10.90 -16.70 -22.45
CA ARG A 659 -11.44 -16.43 -21.11
C ARG A 659 -12.94 -16.12 -21.22
N THR A 660 -13.70 -16.37 -20.15
CA THR A 660 -15.13 -16.03 -19.98
C THR A 660 -15.31 -14.91 -18.93
N PRO A 661 -16.45 -14.21 -18.84
CA PRO A 661 -16.64 -13.12 -17.88
C PRO A 661 -16.44 -13.58 -16.43
N LEU A 662 -16.92 -14.79 -16.11
CA LEU A 662 -16.73 -15.41 -14.80
C LEU A 662 -15.24 -15.63 -14.47
N SER A 663 -14.43 -16.05 -15.44
CA SER A 663 -12.97 -16.20 -15.24
C SER A 663 -12.26 -14.88 -14.95
N TRP A 664 -12.75 -13.75 -15.49
CA TRP A 664 -12.23 -12.42 -15.20
C TRP A 664 -12.67 -11.93 -13.81
N ALA A 665 -13.95 -12.05 -13.48
CA ALA A 665 -14.47 -11.73 -12.15
C ALA A 665 -13.73 -12.52 -11.06
N ALA A 666 -13.45 -13.80 -11.31
CA ALA A 666 -12.71 -14.67 -10.41
C ALA A 666 -11.20 -14.35 -10.32
N GLU A 667 -10.57 -13.81 -11.38
CA GLU A 667 -9.20 -13.29 -11.32
C GLU A 667 -9.10 -11.99 -10.50
N LYS A 668 -10.10 -11.11 -10.62
CA LYS A 668 -10.10 -9.80 -9.93
C LYS A 668 -10.63 -9.86 -8.50
N GLY A 669 -11.31 -10.93 -8.11
CA GLY A 669 -11.88 -11.09 -6.76
C GLY A 669 -13.27 -10.46 -6.60
N TYR A 670 -14.03 -10.31 -7.68
CA TYR A 670 -15.34 -9.67 -7.69
C TYR A 670 -16.44 -10.62 -7.17
N ASP A 671 -16.44 -10.88 -5.87
CA ASP A 671 -17.35 -11.79 -5.14
C ASP A 671 -18.82 -11.75 -5.60
N THR A 672 -19.44 -10.58 -5.58
CA THR A 672 -20.85 -10.34 -5.91
C THR A 672 -21.15 -10.60 -7.39
N VAL A 673 -20.17 -10.36 -8.27
CA VAL A 673 -20.29 -10.62 -9.72
C VAL A 673 -20.09 -12.12 -10.00
N VAL A 674 -19.24 -12.81 -9.24
CA VAL A 674 -19.10 -14.27 -9.29
C VAL A 674 -20.38 -14.95 -8.82
N GLU A 675 -21.00 -14.49 -7.72
CA GLU A 675 -22.29 -15.01 -7.24
C GLU A 675 -23.40 -14.89 -8.30
N LEU A 676 -23.52 -13.73 -8.96
CA LEU A 676 -24.52 -13.53 -10.02
C LEU A 676 -24.26 -14.36 -11.27
N LEU A 677 -23.01 -14.43 -11.75
CA LEU A 677 -22.69 -15.17 -12.98
C LEU A 677 -22.75 -16.68 -12.78
N ALA A 678 -22.20 -17.18 -11.67
CA ALA A 678 -22.11 -18.61 -11.42
C ALA A 678 -23.42 -19.21 -10.85
N GLY A 679 -24.39 -18.36 -10.51
CA GLY A 679 -25.78 -18.74 -10.22
C GLY A 679 -26.72 -18.76 -11.45
N ASP A 680 -26.20 -18.59 -12.67
CA ASP A 680 -26.98 -18.70 -13.91
C ASP A 680 -26.68 -20.02 -14.63
N ASP A 681 -27.72 -20.85 -14.84
CA ASP A 681 -27.65 -22.19 -15.44
C ASP A 681 -26.97 -22.26 -16.83
N ARG A 682 -26.71 -21.12 -17.49
CA ARG A 682 -26.04 -21.04 -18.80
C ARG A 682 -24.51 -20.97 -18.73
N VAL A 683 -23.91 -20.66 -17.58
CA VAL A 683 -22.46 -20.43 -17.44
C VAL A 683 -21.74 -21.74 -17.09
N ASP A 684 -20.64 -22.08 -17.77
CA ASP A 684 -19.75 -23.18 -17.33
C ASP A 684 -18.77 -22.64 -16.27
N PRO A 685 -18.92 -23.00 -14.98
CA PRO A 685 -18.00 -22.54 -13.94
C PRO A 685 -16.61 -23.21 -14.05
N ASN A 686 -16.44 -24.15 -14.99
CA ASN A 686 -15.17 -24.82 -15.33
C ASN A 686 -14.58 -24.35 -16.66
N ALA A 687 -15.13 -23.30 -17.29
CA ALA A 687 -14.65 -22.80 -18.58
C ALA A 687 -13.15 -22.47 -18.53
N ALA A 688 -12.34 -23.25 -19.27
CA ALA A 688 -10.88 -23.22 -19.16
C ALA A 688 -10.25 -22.45 -20.31
N ASN A 689 -9.35 -21.49 -19.99
CA ASN A 689 -8.75 -20.65 -21.03
C ASN A 689 -7.80 -21.42 -21.97
N SER A 690 -7.70 -21.01 -23.23
CA SER A 690 -6.90 -21.75 -24.24
C SER A 690 -5.39 -21.61 -24.07
N GLU A 691 -4.94 -20.59 -23.34
CA GLU A 691 -3.52 -20.28 -23.12
C GLU A 691 -2.88 -21.20 -22.09
N TYR A 692 -3.55 -21.42 -20.95
CA TYR A 692 -3.02 -22.18 -19.82
C TYR A 692 -3.94 -23.29 -19.32
N GLY A 693 -5.19 -23.40 -19.78
CA GLY A 693 -6.18 -24.34 -19.25
C GLY A 693 -6.70 -23.99 -17.85
N TRP A 694 -6.60 -22.73 -17.44
CA TRP A 694 -7.05 -22.26 -16.12
C TRP A 694 -8.56 -22.01 -16.12
N THR A 695 -9.25 -22.53 -15.09
CA THR A 695 -10.67 -22.26 -14.81
C THR A 695 -10.83 -20.99 -13.96
N PRO A 696 -12.05 -20.44 -13.78
CA PRO A 696 -12.32 -19.39 -12.80
C PRO A 696 -11.77 -19.73 -11.40
N LEU A 697 -11.92 -20.98 -10.96
CA LEU A 697 -11.37 -21.46 -9.69
C LEU A 697 -9.84 -21.46 -9.68
N SER A 698 -9.17 -21.81 -10.79
CA SER A 698 -7.70 -21.67 -10.90
C SER A 698 -7.26 -20.22 -10.72
N PHE A 699 -7.94 -19.26 -11.35
CA PHE A 699 -7.63 -17.83 -11.24
C PHE A 699 -7.86 -17.30 -9.81
N ALA A 700 -8.99 -17.64 -9.18
CA ALA A 700 -9.28 -17.24 -7.81
C ALA A 700 -8.26 -17.85 -6.82
N ALA A 701 -7.97 -19.15 -6.97
CA ALA A 701 -7.06 -19.86 -6.09
C ALA A 701 -5.60 -19.41 -6.21
N ALA A 702 -5.17 -19.01 -7.41
CA ALA A 702 -3.83 -18.46 -7.63
C ALA A 702 -3.69 -17.02 -7.14
N ASN A 703 -4.76 -16.22 -7.11
CA ASN A 703 -4.69 -14.82 -6.65
C ASN A 703 -5.08 -14.62 -5.18
N GLY A 704 -5.62 -15.64 -4.51
CA GLY A 704 -5.86 -15.65 -3.06
C GLY A 704 -7.27 -15.26 -2.65
N HIS A 705 -8.20 -15.16 -3.60
CA HIS A 705 -9.56 -14.66 -3.40
C HIS A 705 -10.46 -15.71 -2.72
N ASP A 706 -10.32 -15.90 -1.41
CA ASP A 706 -10.98 -17.01 -0.71
C ASP A 706 -12.51 -16.90 -0.66
N ALA A 707 -13.08 -15.69 -0.70
CA ALA A 707 -14.52 -15.48 -0.88
C ALA A 707 -15.02 -16.07 -2.21
N VAL A 708 -14.43 -15.66 -3.34
CA VAL A 708 -14.72 -16.21 -4.67
C VAL A 708 -14.51 -17.74 -4.71
N VAL A 709 -13.47 -18.26 -4.07
CA VAL A 709 -13.23 -19.70 -3.99
C VAL A 709 -14.35 -20.43 -3.23
N ARG A 710 -14.90 -19.87 -2.15
CA ARG A 710 -16.07 -20.46 -1.46
C ARG A 710 -17.28 -20.45 -2.38
N ASN A 711 -17.60 -19.30 -2.96
CA ASN A 711 -18.78 -19.11 -3.80
C ASN A 711 -18.78 -20.06 -5.01
N LEU A 712 -17.61 -20.29 -5.63
CA LEU A 712 -17.46 -21.29 -6.69
C LEU A 712 -17.56 -22.74 -6.17
N LEU A 713 -17.05 -23.04 -4.96
CA LEU A 713 -17.10 -24.40 -4.40
C LEU A 713 -18.49 -24.80 -3.87
N GLU A 714 -19.40 -23.85 -3.64
CA GLU A 714 -20.81 -24.15 -3.31
C GLU A 714 -21.58 -24.75 -4.51
N ILE A 715 -21.07 -24.58 -5.74
CA ILE A 715 -21.65 -25.13 -6.98
C ILE A 715 -21.16 -26.56 -7.18
N ALA A 716 -22.08 -27.52 -7.24
CA ALA A 716 -21.76 -28.95 -7.28
C ALA A 716 -20.93 -29.33 -8.52
N GLU A 717 -21.20 -28.69 -9.64
CA GLU A 717 -20.61 -28.91 -10.97
C GLU A 717 -19.13 -28.49 -11.08
N VAL A 718 -18.57 -27.79 -10.10
CA VAL A 718 -17.18 -27.29 -10.14
C VAL A 718 -16.15 -28.39 -9.91
N ASP A 719 -15.31 -28.62 -10.92
CA ASP A 719 -14.10 -29.45 -10.89
C ASP A 719 -13.00 -28.73 -10.11
N ALA A 720 -12.97 -29.00 -8.80
CA ALA A 720 -12.02 -28.42 -7.87
C ALA A 720 -10.55 -28.86 -8.11
N ASP A 721 -10.33 -29.85 -8.96
CA ASP A 721 -9.03 -30.48 -9.22
C ASP A 721 -8.56 -30.34 -10.68
N ARG A 722 -9.28 -29.56 -11.50
CA ARG A 722 -8.98 -29.32 -12.92
C ARG A 722 -7.54 -28.88 -13.12
N LYS A 723 -6.80 -29.66 -13.91
CA LYS A 723 -5.36 -29.44 -14.15
C LYS A 723 -5.12 -28.46 -15.29
N ASP A 724 -4.22 -27.50 -15.04
CA ASP A 724 -3.74 -26.60 -16.08
C ASP A 724 -2.99 -27.35 -17.19
N ILE A 725 -3.02 -26.82 -18.42
CA ILE A 725 -2.45 -27.43 -19.62
C ILE A 725 -0.92 -27.29 -19.68
N GLU A 726 -0.32 -26.29 -19.04
CA GLU A 726 1.12 -26.00 -19.13
C GLU A 726 1.95 -26.91 -18.22
N TYR A 727 1.64 -26.91 -16.92
CA TYR A 727 2.33 -27.58 -15.82
C TYR A 727 1.56 -28.78 -15.24
N GLY A 728 0.25 -28.90 -15.50
CA GLY A 728 -0.59 -29.97 -14.94
C GLY A 728 -0.90 -29.81 -13.46
N ARG A 729 -0.88 -28.59 -12.92
CA ARG A 729 -1.14 -28.31 -11.50
C ARG A 729 -2.64 -28.06 -11.28
N THR A 730 -3.11 -28.35 -10.07
CA THR A 730 -4.50 -28.12 -9.64
C THR A 730 -4.66 -26.73 -8.99
N PRO A 731 -5.88 -26.19 -8.78
CA PRO A 731 -6.10 -24.95 -8.03
C PRO A 731 -5.43 -24.98 -6.64
N LEU A 732 -5.52 -26.13 -5.95
CA LEU A 732 -4.85 -26.37 -4.66
C LEU A 732 -3.32 -26.28 -4.78
N SER A 733 -2.74 -26.79 -5.86
CA SER A 733 -1.29 -26.71 -6.12
C SER A 733 -0.81 -25.27 -6.31
N TRP A 734 -1.60 -24.42 -7.00
CA TRP A 734 -1.29 -23.00 -7.19
C TRP A 734 -1.44 -22.20 -5.89
N ALA A 735 -2.50 -22.44 -5.12
CA ALA A 735 -2.68 -21.85 -3.79
C ALA A 735 -1.54 -22.23 -2.83
N ALA A 736 -1.11 -23.50 -2.86
CA ALA A 736 -0.02 -24.01 -2.02
C ALA A 736 1.37 -23.49 -2.42
N GLU A 737 1.64 -23.18 -3.70
CA GLU A 737 2.88 -22.51 -4.09
C GLU A 737 2.89 -21.02 -3.71
N ARG A 738 1.73 -20.36 -3.76
CA ARG A 738 1.63 -18.90 -3.55
C ARG A 738 1.38 -18.47 -2.11
N GLY A 739 1.13 -19.40 -1.18
CA GLY A 739 0.97 -19.11 0.25
C GLY A 739 -0.47 -18.78 0.67
N HIS A 740 -1.44 -19.10 -0.17
CA HIS A 740 -2.84 -18.70 0.01
C HIS A 740 -3.59 -19.61 0.98
N THR A 741 -3.20 -19.58 2.26
CA THR A 741 -3.75 -20.43 3.33
C THR A 741 -5.28 -20.40 3.41
N ALA A 742 -5.93 -19.25 3.22
CA ALA A 742 -7.39 -19.13 3.26
C ALA A 742 -8.07 -19.92 2.12
N VAL A 743 -7.55 -19.80 0.90
CA VAL A 743 -7.95 -20.60 -0.26
C VAL A 743 -7.68 -22.08 -0.03
N VAL A 744 -6.52 -22.46 0.51
CA VAL A 744 -6.23 -23.86 0.85
C VAL A 744 -7.26 -24.41 1.85
N LYS A 745 -7.62 -23.65 2.89
CA LYS A 745 -8.67 -24.03 3.84
C LYS A 745 -10.05 -24.16 3.18
N ALA A 746 -10.37 -23.33 2.19
CA ALA A 746 -11.62 -23.38 1.43
C ALA A 746 -11.68 -24.60 0.51
N LEU A 747 -10.63 -24.87 -0.29
CA LEU A 747 -10.55 -26.07 -1.14
C LEU A 747 -10.62 -27.36 -0.30
N LEU A 748 -9.98 -27.39 0.87
CA LEU A 748 -10.02 -28.52 1.82
C LEU A 748 -11.34 -28.64 2.62
N THR A 749 -12.43 -28.05 2.12
CA THR A 749 -13.81 -28.34 2.56
C THR A 749 -14.41 -29.52 1.79
N ARG A 750 -14.28 -29.55 0.45
CA ARG A 750 -14.68 -30.66 -0.44
C ARG A 750 -13.63 -31.77 -0.46
N ARG A 751 -13.30 -32.30 0.73
CA ARG A 751 -12.20 -33.25 0.96
C ARG A 751 -12.30 -34.55 0.19
N ASP A 752 -13.52 -35.02 -0.08
CA ASP A 752 -13.77 -36.27 -0.79
C ASP A 752 -13.65 -36.12 -2.32
N GLU A 753 -13.42 -34.89 -2.81
CA GLU A 753 -13.38 -34.53 -4.23
C GLU A 753 -12.03 -33.92 -4.68
N VAL A 754 -11.18 -33.47 -3.75
CA VAL A 754 -9.90 -32.80 -4.04
C VAL A 754 -8.71 -33.70 -3.70
N ASP A 755 -7.91 -34.10 -4.70
CA ASP A 755 -6.66 -34.85 -4.48
C ASP A 755 -5.56 -33.94 -3.90
N VAL A 756 -5.47 -33.93 -2.58
CA VAL A 756 -4.42 -33.23 -1.81
C VAL A 756 -2.98 -33.67 -2.15
N SER A 757 -2.83 -34.81 -2.83
CA SER A 757 -1.55 -35.37 -3.31
C SER A 757 -1.37 -35.25 -4.83
N SER A 758 -2.23 -34.50 -5.53
CA SER A 758 -2.28 -34.48 -6.99
C SER A 758 -0.96 -34.05 -7.62
N LYS A 759 -0.39 -34.92 -8.46
CA LYS A 759 0.90 -34.68 -9.12
C LYS A 759 0.74 -33.77 -10.33
N SER A 760 1.60 -32.75 -10.40
CA SER A 760 1.90 -31.99 -11.62
C SER A 760 2.75 -32.81 -12.61
N LYS A 761 2.97 -32.31 -13.83
CA LYS A 761 3.81 -32.96 -14.87
C LYS A 761 5.23 -33.26 -14.41
N TYR A 762 5.74 -32.56 -13.41
CA TYR A 762 7.07 -32.78 -12.82
C TYR A 762 7.05 -33.67 -11.57
N GLY A 763 5.95 -34.37 -11.30
CA GLY A 763 5.75 -35.20 -10.09
C GLY A 763 5.55 -34.42 -8.78
N ARG A 764 5.64 -33.08 -8.83
CA ARG A 764 5.52 -32.17 -7.67
C ARG A 764 4.06 -32.05 -7.25
N THR A 765 3.78 -32.19 -5.95
CA THR A 765 2.44 -32.13 -5.31
C THR A 765 2.23 -30.79 -4.59
N PRO A 766 1.00 -30.43 -4.15
CA PRO A 766 0.77 -29.24 -3.32
C PRO A 766 1.70 -29.17 -2.09
N LEU A 767 1.93 -30.32 -1.44
CA LEU A 767 2.82 -30.47 -0.29
C LEU A 767 4.30 -30.22 -0.64
N TRP A 768 4.73 -30.54 -1.87
CA TRP A 768 6.06 -30.18 -2.35
C TRP A 768 6.18 -28.66 -2.55
N PHE A 769 5.18 -28.03 -3.18
CA PHE A 769 5.21 -26.60 -3.47
C PHE A 769 5.20 -25.74 -2.21
N SER A 770 4.35 -26.06 -1.23
CA SER A 770 4.32 -25.34 0.05
C SER A 770 5.62 -25.50 0.84
N LYS A 771 6.16 -26.72 0.95
CA LYS A 771 7.45 -26.97 1.62
C LYS A 771 8.64 -26.29 0.92
N GLU A 772 8.63 -26.21 -0.41
CA GLU A 772 9.69 -25.54 -1.18
C GLU A 772 9.66 -24.02 -1.00
N ARG A 773 8.45 -23.45 -0.91
CA ARG A 773 8.24 -22.00 -0.72
C ARG A 773 8.24 -21.57 0.76
N ARG A 774 8.40 -22.50 1.70
CA ARG A 774 8.37 -22.32 3.18
C ARG A 774 7.02 -21.86 3.74
N HIS A 775 5.92 -22.32 3.15
CA HIS A 775 4.55 -22.07 3.63
C HIS A 775 4.14 -23.11 4.67
N ASP A 776 4.76 -23.02 5.86
CA ASP A 776 4.70 -24.10 6.86
C ASP A 776 3.29 -24.39 7.38
N GLU A 777 2.40 -23.40 7.51
CA GLU A 777 0.98 -23.64 7.85
C GLU A 777 0.26 -24.46 6.77
N ILE A 778 0.58 -24.26 5.49
CA ILE A 778 0.02 -25.05 4.37
C ILE A 778 0.59 -26.47 4.39
N VAL A 779 1.86 -26.66 4.77
CA VAL A 779 2.45 -27.99 4.99
C VAL A 779 1.69 -28.72 6.09
N GLU A 780 1.45 -28.09 7.24
CA GLU A 780 0.65 -28.68 8.34
C GLU A 780 -0.79 -29.01 7.91
N LEU A 781 -1.47 -28.09 7.21
CA LEU A 781 -2.84 -28.29 6.73
C LEU A 781 -2.94 -29.46 5.75
N LEU A 782 -2.01 -29.58 4.79
CA LEU A 782 -2.00 -30.68 3.83
C LEU A 782 -1.69 -32.01 4.51
N LEU A 783 -0.71 -32.07 5.42
CA LEU A 783 -0.41 -33.27 6.21
C LEU A 783 -1.61 -33.69 7.08
N ALA A 784 -2.31 -32.74 7.71
CA ALA A 784 -3.56 -32.98 8.45
C ALA A 784 -4.77 -33.36 7.57
N ASN A 785 -4.60 -33.37 6.25
CA ASN A 785 -5.56 -33.86 5.25
C ASN A 785 -5.10 -35.16 4.58
N HIS A 786 -4.07 -35.84 5.13
CA HIS A 786 -3.46 -37.06 4.57
C HIS A 786 -2.70 -36.87 3.25
N ALA A 787 -2.24 -35.65 2.92
CA ALA A 787 -1.32 -35.45 1.81
C ALA A 787 -0.03 -36.24 2.05
N VAL A 788 0.30 -37.16 1.14
CA VAL A 788 1.45 -38.04 1.29
C VAL A 788 2.68 -37.35 0.70
N TYR A 789 3.80 -37.32 1.43
CA TYR A 789 5.08 -36.95 0.83
C TYR A 789 5.34 -37.89 -0.36
N PRO A 790 5.57 -37.37 -1.59
CA PRO A 790 5.85 -38.23 -2.71
C PRO A 790 7.08 -39.07 -2.40
N SER A 791 6.92 -40.39 -2.47
CA SER A 791 8.03 -41.33 -2.59
C SER A 791 8.95 -40.86 -3.72
N LEU A 792 10.27 -41.00 -3.53
CA LEU A 792 11.27 -40.70 -4.56
C LEU A 792 11.31 -41.79 -5.65
N GLU A 793 10.12 -42.21 -6.09
CA GLU A 793 9.90 -43.01 -7.27
C GLU A 793 10.01 -42.10 -8.50
N GLN A 794 10.63 -42.62 -9.55
CA GLN A 794 11.05 -41.82 -10.71
C GLN A 794 9.83 -41.28 -11.46
N PRO A 795 9.91 -40.08 -12.09
CA PRO A 795 8.97 -39.72 -13.13
C PRO A 795 9.05 -40.77 -14.26
N ASP A 796 7.90 -41.26 -14.73
CA ASP A 796 7.80 -42.36 -15.71
C ASP A 796 8.47 -42.07 -17.07
N TYR A 797 8.93 -40.84 -17.27
CA TYR A 797 9.58 -40.34 -18.48
C TYR A 797 11.04 -40.83 -18.69
N TYR A 798 11.65 -41.49 -17.69
CA TYR A 798 13.08 -41.86 -17.71
C TYR A 798 13.37 -43.32 -17.33
N GLU A 799 12.62 -44.30 -17.88
CA GLU A 799 12.87 -45.73 -17.63
C GLU A 799 14.26 -46.24 -18.10
N HIS A 800 15.03 -45.48 -18.89
CA HIS A 800 16.20 -45.99 -19.62
C HIS A 800 17.53 -45.24 -19.39
N GLU A 801 17.56 -44.15 -18.61
CA GLU A 801 18.80 -43.41 -18.30
C GLU A 801 19.00 -43.21 -16.78
N PRO A 802 20.26 -43.21 -16.28
CA PRO A 802 20.55 -42.96 -14.87
C PRO A 802 20.25 -41.51 -14.48
N MET A 803 19.84 -41.29 -13.22
CA MET A 803 19.51 -39.97 -12.68
C MET A 803 20.62 -38.93 -12.95
N PRO A 804 20.32 -37.82 -13.66
CA PRO A 804 21.33 -36.81 -13.95
C PRO A 804 21.87 -36.10 -12.70
N LEU A 805 23.18 -35.81 -12.70
CA LEU A 805 23.83 -35.11 -11.59
C LEU A 805 23.24 -33.71 -11.35
N TRP A 806 22.77 -33.03 -12.40
CA TRP A 806 22.15 -31.71 -12.27
C TRP A 806 20.85 -31.76 -11.45
N TYR A 807 20.11 -32.87 -11.48
CA TYR A 807 18.88 -33.02 -10.70
C TYR A 807 19.19 -33.24 -9.21
N ALA A 808 20.20 -34.06 -8.89
CA ALA A 808 20.71 -34.20 -7.53
C ALA A 808 21.25 -32.86 -6.96
N ALA A 809 21.76 -32.00 -7.84
CA ALA A 809 22.21 -30.65 -7.51
C ALA A 809 21.09 -29.60 -7.43
N GLU A 810 19.98 -29.74 -8.17
CA GLU A 810 18.76 -28.94 -8.03
C GLU A 810 18.16 -29.12 -6.61
N ILE A 811 18.04 -30.38 -6.17
CA ILE A 811 17.41 -30.75 -4.89
C ILE A 811 18.38 -30.71 -3.67
N GLY A 812 19.65 -30.37 -3.88
CA GLY A 812 20.65 -30.25 -2.80
C GLY A 812 21.09 -31.57 -2.14
N HIS A 813 20.84 -32.73 -2.76
CA HIS A 813 21.03 -34.04 -2.12
C HIS A 813 22.51 -34.49 -2.16
N GLU A 814 23.34 -33.93 -1.27
CA GLU A 814 24.78 -34.18 -1.15
C GLU A 814 25.18 -35.66 -1.33
N ALA A 815 24.61 -36.57 -0.54
CA ALA A 815 24.96 -37.99 -0.61
C ALA A 815 24.65 -38.67 -1.95
N MET A 816 23.65 -38.18 -2.71
CA MET A 816 23.34 -38.69 -4.05
C MET A 816 24.27 -38.06 -5.10
N ALA A 817 24.52 -36.75 -5.01
CA ALA A 817 25.50 -36.07 -5.86
C ALA A 817 26.89 -36.73 -5.73
N LYS A 818 27.29 -37.06 -4.49
CA LYS A 818 28.50 -37.82 -4.19
C LYS A 818 28.51 -39.20 -4.86
N HIS A 819 27.46 -40.00 -4.66
CA HIS A 819 27.36 -41.35 -5.24
C HIS A 819 27.40 -41.34 -6.79
N LEU A 820 26.77 -40.35 -7.42
CA LEU A 820 26.77 -40.17 -8.88
C LEU A 820 28.16 -39.77 -9.40
N LEU A 821 28.93 -38.98 -8.65
CA LEU A 821 30.31 -38.60 -8.99
C LEU A 821 31.32 -39.74 -8.75
N ASP A 822 31.16 -40.49 -7.64
CA ASP A 822 32.09 -41.55 -7.21
C ASP A 822 31.94 -42.85 -8.03
N ASP A 823 30.71 -43.30 -8.33
CA ASP A 823 30.47 -44.61 -8.97
C ASP A 823 29.48 -44.61 -10.15
N GLY A 824 29.05 -43.42 -10.61
CA GLY A 824 28.40 -43.22 -11.92
C GLY A 824 27.12 -44.03 -12.17
N SER A 825 26.44 -44.47 -11.13
CA SER A 825 25.24 -45.30 -11.18
C SER A 825 24.34 -45.04 -9.98
N THR A 826 23.03 -45.25 -10.15
CA THR A 826 22.04 -45.10 -9.07
C THR A 826 22.00 -46.36 -8.19
N PRO A 827 21.85 -46.22 -6.85
CA PRO A 827 21.76 -47.37 -5.96
C PRO A 827 20.38 -48.07 -6.06
N THR A 828 20.22 -48.91 -7.07
CA THR A 828 19.01 -49.70 -7.32
C THR A 828 18.85 -50.84 -6.31
N ARG A 829 18.17 -50.57 -5.18
CA ARG A 829 17.84 -51.59 -4.17
C ARG A 829 16.36 -51.59 -3.79
N ASN A 830 15.51 -52.01 -4.73
CA ASN A 830 14.11 -52.33 -4.49
C ASN A 830 13.99 -53.66 -3.68
N PRO A 831 13.37 -53.68 -2.47
CA PRO A 831 13.16 -54.92 -1.71
C PRO A 831 11.98 -55.77 -2.18
N ASN A 832 11.08 -55.22 -3.01
CA ASN A 832 9.72 -55.72 -3.22
C ASN A 832 9.45 -56.34 -4.61
N SER A 833 10.47 -56.79 -5.34
CA SER A 833 10.30 -57.66 -6.53
C SER A 833 9.96 -59.13 -6.16
N GLY A 834 9.15 -59.32 -5.11
CA GLY A 834 8.75 -60.61 -4.55
C GLY A 834 7.50 -61.19 -5.22
N GLY A 835 7.67 -61.83 -6.38
CA GLY A 835 6.58 -62.50 -7.10
C GLY A 835 5.87 -63.59 -6.27
N ARG A 836 4.53 -63.69 -6.42
CA ARG A 836 3.63 -64.59 -5.67
C ARG A 836 4.19 -66.02 -5.48
N ARG A 837 4.48 -66.42 -4.23
CA ARG A 837 4.33 -67.81 -3.76
C ARG A 837 3.91 -67.90 -2.30
N SER A 838 2.80 -68.60 -2.06
CA SER A 838 2.42 -69.22 -0.79
C SER A 838 2.17 -70.72 -1.02
N PRO A 839 2.11 -71.58 0.00
CA PRO A 839 2.77 -71.52 1.31
C PRO A 839 3.60 -72.80 1.61
N THR A 840 4.64 -72.75 2.45
CA THR A 840 5.11 -73.96 3.20
C THR A 840 6.14 -73.68 4.32
N ARG A 841 6.05 -74.50 5.39
CA ARG A 841 7.11 -74.88 6.37
C ARG A 841 7.96 -73.80 7.09
N ARG A 842 7.44 -73.32 8.24
CA ARG A 842 7.84 -73.77 9.61
C ARG A 842 9.35 -73.84 9.96
N LYS A 843 9.93 -72.80 10.61
CA LYS A 843 10.58 -72.86 11.96
C LYS A 843 11.27 -71.55 12.44
N ARG A 844 11.29 -71.42 13.78
CA ARG A 844 12.10 -70.63 14.75
C ARG A 844 13.48 -70.11 14.25
N GLY A 845 14.04 -68.99 14.74
CA GLY A 845 13.54 -68.00 15.73
C GLY A 845 14.65 -67.11 16.36
N THR A 846 14.27 -66.30 17.36
CA THR A 846 15.11 -65.66 18.43
C THR A 846 16.29 -64.71 18.08
N LYS A 847 15.99 -63.40 18.10
CA LYS A 847 16.59 -62.29 18.93
C LYS A 847 18.11 -61.93 18.86
N PRO A 848 18.54 -60.71 19.32
CA PRO A 848 19.71 -60.01 18.78
C PRO A 848 20.81 -59.55 19.78
N SER A 849 21.93 -59.07 19.22
CA SER A 849 22.95 -58.17 19.82
C SER A 849 23.63 -57.38 18.69
N LEU A 850 23.82 -56.05 18.75
CA LEU A 850 24.84 -55.29 19.51
C LEU A 850 26.28 -55.71 19.19
N GLY A 851 27.09 -54.78 18.63
CA GLY A 851 28.53 -54.96 18.37
C GLY A 851 29.12 -53.91 17.41
N TYR A 852 30.12 -53.16 17.86
CA TYR A 852 30.78 -52.05 17.14
C TYR A 852 32.03 -52.49 16.31
N PHE A 853 32.43 -51.60 15.40
CA PHE A 853 33.82 -51.30 14.95
C PHE A 853 34.61 -52.20 13.95
N SER A 854 35.49 -51.46 13.24
CA SER A 854 36.79 -51.81 12.65
C SER A 854 36.92 -52.83 11.48
N GLU A 855 37.11 -52.25 10.29
CA GLU A 855 38.29 -52.40 9.43
C GLU A 855 38.77 -53.78 8.89
N THR A 856 38.77 -53.85 7.55
CA THR A 856 39.93 -54.17 6.70
C THR A 856 40.64 -55.53 6.85
N THR A 857 40.47 -56.41 5.84
CA THR A 857 41.62 -57.11 5.23
C THR A 857 41.32 -57.62 3.80
N ARG A 858 42.37 -57.95 3.04
CA ARG A 858 42.33 -58.33 1.61
C ARG A 858 42.20 -59.84 1.38
N SER A 859 41.45 -60.21 0.33
CA SER A 859 41.77 -61.24 -0.68
C SER A 859 42.07 -62.69 -0.26
N THR A 860 41.35 -63.67 -0.84
CA THR A 860 41.98 -64.60 -1.83
C THR A 860 41.00 -65.46 -2.65
N ARG A 861 40.89 -65.09 -3.93
CA ARG A 861 40.87 -65.95 -5.15
C ARG A 861 40.88 -67.49 -4.96
N THR A 862 39.91 -68.18 -5.59
CA THR A 862 40.12 -69.46 -6.31
C THR A 862 38.99 -69.71 -7.33
N SER A 863 39.21 -70.61 -8.30
CA SER A 863 38.38 -70.76 -9.51
C SER A 863 38.46 -72.18 -10.11
N ARG A 864 37.37 -72.73 -10.69
CA ARG A 864 37.41 -73.68 -11.84
C ARG A 864 36.03 -74.11 -12.40
N THR A 865 35.87 -73.95 -13.73
CA THR A 865 35.44 -74.93 -14.79
C THR A 865 34.39 -76.03 -14.52
N ALA A 866 33.62 -76.56 -15.49
CA ALA A 866 33.26 -76.18 -16.89
C ALA A 866 32.26 -77.24 -17.48
N ASN A 867 31.86 -77.07 -18.75
CA ASN A 867 31.27 -78.08 -19.69
C ASN A 867 29.80 -78.56 -19.50
N THR A 868 29.09 -79.06 -20.54
CA THR A 868 28.87 -78.62 -21.96
C THR A 868 27.68 -79.41 -22.58
N ASP A 869 27.24 -78.97 -23.79
CA ASP A 869 26.68 -79.77 -24.92
C ASP A 869 25.18 -79.65 -25.30
N GLY A 870 24.91 -79.76 -26.62
CA GLY A 870 23.63 -79.47 -27.30
C GLY A 870 22.88 -80.72 -27.82
N PRO A 871 22.43 -80.84 -29.11
CA PRO A 871 22.89 -80.09 -30.31
C PRO A 871 21.89 -79.82 -31.51
N ARG A 872 22.24 -78.79 -32.34
CA ARG A 872 22.05 -78.71 -33.83
C ARG A 872 20.61 -78.62 -34.41
N TYR A 873 20.32 -78.23 -35.68
CA TYR A 873 21.04 -77.99 -36.97
C TYR A 873 20.20 -76.96 -37.83
N ARG A 874 20.54 -76.39 -39.01
CA ARG A 874 21.74 -76.25 -39.90
C ARG A 874 21.47 -75.12 -40.94
N GLY A 875 22.50 -74.33 -41.37
CA GLY A 875 22.48 -73.48 -42.59
C GLY A 875 22.34 -71.96 -42.30
N ARG A 876 23.33 -71.05 -42.38
CA ARG A 876 24.47 -70.77 -43.31
C ARG A 876 24.05 -70.29 -44.71
N ARG A 877 24.60 -69.20 -45.26
CA ARG A 877 25.43 -68.06 -44.75
C ARG A 877 25.32 -66.91 -45.80
N LEU A 878 25.57 -65.64 -45.49
CA LEU A 878 26.90 -65.02 -45.57
C LEU A 878 26.92 -63.61 -44.90
N THR A 879 27.79 -63.47 -43.89
CA THR A 879 28.74 -62.36 -43.66
C THR A 879 28.24 -60.94 -43.31
N GLY A 880 28.73 -60.43 -42.16
CA GLY A 880 28.35 -59.15 -41.56
C GLY A 880 28.03 -59.34 -40.07
N THR A 881 29.01 -59.78 -39.27
CA THR A 881 28.75 -60.33 -37.92
C THR A 881 28.74 -59.27 -36.81
N ASN A 882 27.62 -59.20 -36.08
CA ASN A 882 27.52 -58.56 -34.77
C ASN A 882 28.59 -59.10 -33.78
N PRO A 883 29.36 -58.23 -33.12
CA PRO A 883 30.23 -58.60 -32.01
C PRO A 883 29.51 -58.41 -30.67
N TRP A 884 28.70 -59.39 -30.25
CA TRP A 884 28.15 -59.50 -28.89
C TRP A 884 28.69 -60.72 -28.14
N SER A 885 29.99 -60.96 -28.27
CA SER A 885 30.71 -62.04 -27.56
C SER A 885 32.19 -61.75 -27.34
N ASP A 886 32.58 -60.52 -26.95
CA ASP A 886 33.94 -60.22 -26.45
C ASP A 886 33.99 -58.87 -25.67
N CYS A 887 33.36 -58.79 -24.49
CA CYS A 887 33.56 -57.65 -23.57
C CYS A 887 33.21 -57.92 -22.09
N CYS A 888 33.65 -59.06 -21.54
CA CYS A 888 33.73 -59.25 -20.06
C CYS A 888 35.04 -58.71 -19.45
N SER A 889 35.87 -58.07 -20.27
CA SER A 889 37.03 -57.28 -19.87
C SER A 889 36.81 -55.85 -20.38
N SER A 890 36.97 -54.86 -19.50
CA SER A 890 36.95 -53.42 -19.86
C SER A 890 35.60 -52.81 -20.28
N ARG A 891 34.52 -53.05 -19.52
CA ARG A 891 33.53 -51.96 -19.32
C ARG A 891 34.24 -50.83 -18.57
N LYS A 892 34.78 -49.85 -19.30
CA LYS A 892 35.28 -48.59 -18.73
C LYS A 892 34.15 -48.00 -17.87
N LYS A 893 34.41 -47.68 -16.60
CA LYS A 893 33.50 -46.83 -15.81
C LYS A 893 33.32 -45.53 -16.58
N LYS A 894 32.11 -45.24 -17.06
CA LYS A 894 31.80 -43.98 -17.72
C LYS A 894 31.63 -42.94 -16.60
N LYS A 895 32.75 -42.33 -16.16
CA LYS A 895 32.75 -41.27 -15.14
C LYS A 895 31.72 -40.23 -15.58
N VAL A 896 30.81 -39.86 -14.68
CA VAL A 896 29.80 -38.84 -14.98
C VAL A 896 30.52 -37.53 -15.24
N ASP A 897 30.17 -36.89 -16.36
CA ASP A 897 30.64 -35.56 -16.70
C ASP A 897 30.02 -34.56 -15.71
N PRO A 898 30.83 -33.91 -14.85
CA PRO A 898 30.28 -33.11 -13.77
C PRO A 898 29.79 -31.74 -14.25
N ASP A 899 30.11 -31.34 -15.49
CA ASP A 899 29.60 -30.14 -16.16
C ASP A 899 28.44 -30.43 -17.12
N SER A 900 27.96 -31.69 -17.18
CA SER A 900 26.88 -32.12 -18.09
C SER A 900 25.66 -31.18 -18.05
N THR A 901 25.46 -30.43 -19.14
CA THR A 901 24.51 -29.33 -19.19
C THR A 901 23.05 -29.81 -19.30
N SER A 902 22.19 -29.12 -18.57
CA SER A 902 20.78 -28.97 -18.92
C SER A 902 20.59 -27.69 -19.75
N LYS A 903 19.42 -27.54 -20.40
CA LYS A 903 18.99 -26.29 -21.09
C LYS A 903 19.10 -25.02 -20.22
N TYR A 904 19.22 -25.17 -18.89
CA TYR A 904 19.26 -24.08 -17.92
C TYR A 904 20.60 -23.97 -17.16
N GLY A 905 21.62 -24.76 -17.52
CA GLY A 905 22.95 -24.73 -16.91
C GLY A 905 23.48 -26.10 -16.43
N THR A 906 24.68 -26.08 -15.84
CA THR A 906 25.38 -27.26 -15.28
C THR A 906 24.84 -27.64 -13.89
N PRO A 907 25.24 -28.78 -13.31
CA PRO A 907 24.95 -29.10 -11.90
C PRO A 907 25.41 -27.99 -10.94
N LEU A 908 26.54 -27.34 -11.22
CA LEU A 908 27.02 -26.22 -10.44
C LEU A 908 26.15 -24.96 -10.61
N SER A 909 25.66 -24.66 -11.82
CA SER A 909 24.68 -23.57 -12.03
C SER A 909 23.42 -23.77 -11.18
N TRP A 910 22.91 -25.00 -11.09
CA TRP A 910 21.74 -25.34 -10.28
C TRP A 910 22.01 -25.25 -8.78
N ALA A 911 23.08 -25.87 -8.29
CA ALA A 911 23.47 -25.78 -6.88
C ALA A 911 23.72 -24.31 -6.45
N ALA A 912 24.33 -23.50 -7.32
CA ALA A 912 24.59 -22.09 -7.06
C ALA A 912 23.33 -21.21 -7.09
N ARG A 913 22.34 -21.54 -7.93
CA ARG A 913 21.03 -20.86 -7.99
C ARG A 913 20.18 -21.10 -6.73
N PHE A 914 20.26 -22.29 -6.15
CA PHE A 914 19.47 -22.68 -4.97
C PHE A 914 20.20 -22.52 -3.63
N GLY A 915 21.51 -22.22 -3.62
CA GLY A 915 22.26 -21.92 -2.40
C GLY A 915 22.83 -23.15 -1.69
N HIS A 916 22.92 -24.30 -2.37
CA HIS A 916 23.28 -25.60 -1.78
C HIS A 916 24.79 -25.73 -1.51
N GLU A 917 25.32 -24.99 -0.52
CA GLU A 917 26.75 -24.90 -0.21
C GLU A 917 27.47 -26.26 -0.14
N ALA A 918 26.85 -27.28 0.46
CA ALA A 918 27.45 -28.61 0.57
C ALA A 918 27.68 -29.27 -0.80
N VAL A 919 26.69 -29.15 -1.71
CA VAL A 919 26.81 -29.65 -3.09
C VAL A 919 27.76 -28.77 -3.92
N VAL A 920 27.77 -27.45 -3.70
CA VAL A 920 28.74 -26.53 -4.32
C VAL A 920 30.16 -26.92 -3.95
N ARG A 921 30.47 -27.11 -2.66
CA ARG A 921 31.80 -27.59 -2.20
C ARG A 921 32.16 -28.95 -2.82
N LEU A 922 31.20 -29.87 -2.87
CA LEU A 922 31.40 -31.21 -3.41
C LEU A 922 31.63 -31.24 -4.92
N LEU A 923 31.02 -30.33 -5.68
CA LEU A 923 31.29 -30.13 -7.11
C LEU A 923 32.62 -29.41 -7.34
N LEU A 924 32.90 -28.34 -6.62
CA LEU A 924 34.15 -27.55 -6.76
C LEU A 924 35.40 -28.33 -6.32
N ALA A 925 35.26 -29.35 -5.47
CA ALA A 925 36.33 -30.28 -5.08
C ALA A 925 36.68 -31.33 -6.16
N ASN A 926 36.10 -31.25 -7.36
CA ASN A 926 36.43 -32.09 -8.51
C ASN A 926 37.04 -31.22 -9.61
N ASP A 927 38.35 -31.36 -9.84
CA ASP A 927 39.15 -30.54 -10.78
C ASP A 927 38.59 -30.50 -12.21
N ALA A 928 37.70 -31.44 -12.57
CA ALA A 928 37.01 -31.50 -13.86
C ALA A 928 35.76 -30.60 -13.98
N VAL A 929 35.39 -29.83 -12.95
CA VAL A 929 34.26 -28.86 -12.99
C VAL A 929 34.77 -27.48 -13.37
N ASN A 930 34.27 -26.91 -14.46
CA ASN A 930 34.50 -25.51 -14.85
C ASN A 930 33.53 -24.58 -14.08
N PRO A 931 34.04 -23.73 -13.17
CA PRO A 931 33.18 -22.92 -12.32
C PRO A 931 32.54 -21.72 -13.06
N ASP A 932 33.02 -21.39 -14.25
CA ASP A 932 32.48 -20.36 -15.15
C ASP A 932 31.70 -20.94 -16.34
N SER A 933 31.37 -22.24 -16.31
CA SER A 933 30.60 -22.90 -17.37
C SER A 933 29.24 -22.22 -17.58
N ARG A 934 28.97 -21.83 -18.83
CA ARG A 934 27.83 -20.98 -19.21
C ARG A 934 26.63 -21.80 -19.67
N CYS A 935 25.42 -21.37 -19.28
CA CYS A 935 24.18 -21.87 -19.91
C CYS A 935 24.04 -21.38 -21.36
N ASP A 936 23.03 -21.90 -22.08
CA ASP A 936 22.55 -21.36 -23.36
C ASP A 936 22.26 -19.84 -23.30
N CYS A 937 21.92 -19.34 -22.11
CA CYS A 937 21.74 -17.93 -21.75
C CYS A 937 23.03 -17.13 -21.43
N GLN A 938 24.21 -17.70 -21.68
CA GLN A 938 25.56 -17.19 -21.40
C GLN A 938 25.85 -16.77 -19.93
N ARG A 939 24.96 -17.11 -18.98
CA ARG A 939 25.11 -16.85 -17.54
C ARG A 939 26.00 -17.89 -16.86
N THR A 940 26.85 -17.44 -15.95
CA THR A 940 27.71 -18.27 -15.08
C THR A 940 27.02 -18.62 -13.75
N PRO A 941 27.45 -19.68 -13.03
CA PRO A 941 26.96 -20.01 -11.68
C PRO A 941 27.04 -18.83 -10.70
N LEU A 942 28.12 -18.02 -10.76
CA LEU A 942 28.28 -16.83 -9.93
C LEU A 942 27.18 -15.80 -10.18
N SER A 943 26.73 -15.62 -11.43
CA SER A 943 25.62 -14.70 -11.73
C SER A 943 24.28 -15.17 -11.16
N TYR A 944 24.06 -16.47 -10.96
CA TYR A 944 22.85 -17.01 -10.31
C TYR A 944 22.92 -16.88 -8.79
N ALA A 945 24.07 -17.17 -8.18
CA ALA A 945 24.30 -16.94 -6.76
C ALA A 945 24.17 -15.45 -6.39
N ALA A 946 24.63 -14.56 -7.27
CA ALA A 946 24.52 -13.11 -7.11
C ALA A 946 23.09 -12.59 -7.26
N GLU A 947 22.31 -13.08 -8.23
CA GLU A 947 20.88 -12.74 -8.38
C GLU A 947 20.04 -13.16 -7.17
N LYS A 948 20.40 -14.25 -6.48
CA LYS A 948 19.66 -14.78 -5.33
C LYS A 948 20.24 -14.44 -3.96
N GLY A 949 21.35 -13.69 -3.91
CA GLY A 949 21.94 -13.21 -2.67
C GLY A 949 22.65 -14.29 -1.82
N HIS A 950 23.02 -15.42 -2.43
CA HIS A 950 23.59 -16.58 -1.73
C HIS A 950 25.05 -16.35 -1.32
N GLN A 951 25.26 -15.54 -0.27
CA GLN A 951 26.58 -15.03 0.13
C GLN A 951 27.63 -16.13 0.36
N GLY A 952 27.26 -17.27 0.97
CA GLY A 952 28.17 -18.39 1.18
C GLY A 952 28.62 -19.07 -0.12
N VAL A 953 27.70 -19.29 -1.06
CA VAL A 953 28.01 -19.79 -2.40
C VAL A 953 28.88 -18.81 -3.18
N VAL A 954 28.62 -17.51 -3.09
CA VAL A 954 29.45 -16.47 -3.75
C VAL A 954 30.89 -16.53 -3.23
N LYS A 955 31.10 -16.67 -1.93
CA LYS A 955 32.44 -16.88 -1.36
C LYS A 955 33.10 -18.16 -1.90
N LEU A 956 32.42 -19.30 -1.82
CA LEU A 956 32.94 -20.59 -2.29
C LEU A 956 33.33 -20.61 -3.77
N LEU A 957 32.66 -19.81 -4.61
CA LEU A 957 33.01 -19.63 -6.02
C LEU A 957 34.25 -18.72 -6.18
N LEU A 958 34.30 -17.58 -5.49
CA LEU A 958 35.43 -16.65 -5.56
C LEU A 958 36.72 -17.22 -4.94
N GLU A 959 36.60 -18.01 -3.86
CA GLU A 959 37.70 -18.72 -3.19
C GLU A 959 38.45 -19.70 -4.11
N ARG A 960 37.87 -20.09 -5.25
CA ARG A 960 38.52 -20.97 -6.23
C ARG A 960 39.50 -20.24 -7.17
N GLY A 961 39.51 -18.90 -7.19
CA GLY A 961 40.47 -18.07 -7.94
C GLY A 961 40.36 -18.08 -9.48
N GLU A 962 39.78 -19.13 -10.07
CA GLU A 962 39.60 -19.30 -11.51
C GLU A 962 38.30 -18.68 -12.06
N VAL A 963 37.47 -18.07 -11.20
CA VAL A 963 36.14 -17.53 -11.54
C VAL A 963 36.21 -16.05 -11.91
N ASN A 964 35.58 -15.67 -13.02
CA ASN A 964 35.54 -14.29 -13.50
C ASN A 964 34.35 -13.49 -12.91
N PRO A 965 34.57 -12.56 -11.95
CA PRO A 965 33.50 -11.76 -11.35
C PRO A 965 32.86 -10.73 -12.32
N SER A 966 33.47 -10.47 -13.48
CA SER A 966 33.01 -9.49 -14.47
C SER A 966 32.35 -10.08 -15.72
N SER A 967 32.14 -11.41 -15.78
CA SER A 967 31.48 -12.06 -16.93
C SER A 967 30.09 -11.46 -17.22
N ARG A 968 29.92 -10.86 -18.39
CA ARG A 968 28.64 -10.30 -18.88
C ARG A 968 27.74 -11.40 -19.48
N ASP A 969 26.43 -11.33 -19.27
CA ASP A 969 25.44 -12.21 -19.92
C ASP A 969 25.04 -11.74 -21.34
N SER A 970 24.48 -12.64 -22.17
CA SER A 970 24.12 -12.34 -23.57
C SER A 970 22.82 -11.54 -23.74
N ASN A 971 21.92 -11.62 -22.75
CA ASN A 971 20.57 -11.10 -22.91
C ASN A 971 20.49 -9.62 -22.55
N TYR A 972 21.33 -9.16 -21.62
CA TYR A 972 21.32 -7.78 -21.11
C TYR A 972 22.73 -7.20 -20.87
N GLY A 973 23.80 -7.94 -21.14
CA GLY A 973 25.18 -7.49 -20.92
C GLY A 973 25.56 -7.37 -19.44
N ARG A 974 24.78 -7.93 -18.52
CA ARG A 974 24.91 -7.68 -17.07
C ARG A 974 25.96 -8.58 -16.43
N THR A 975 26.70 -8.02 -15.48
CA THR A 975 27.66 -8.76 -14.62
C THR A 975 26.98 -9.27 -13.35
N PRO A 976 27.58 -10.24 -12.62
CA PRO A 976 27.14 -10.63 -11.27
C PRO A 976 26.94 -9.44 -10.32
N LEU A 977 27.80 -8.41 -10.38
CA LEU A 977 27.68 -7.20 -9.56
C LEU A 977 26.42 -6.39 -9.88
N VAL A 978 26.04 -6.28 -11.15
CA VAL A 978 24.78 -5.64 -11.57
C VAL A 978 23.58 -6.46 -11.09
N TRP A 979 23.63 -7.79 -11.20
CA TRP A 979 22.57 -8.67 -10.69
C TRP A 979 22.40 -8.60 -9.17
N ALA A 980 23.48 -8.54 -8.40
CA ALA A 980 23.41 -8.34 -6.94
C ALA A 980 22.84 -6.95 -6.57
N SER A 981 23.30 -5.90 -7.26
CA SER A 981 22.86 -4.52 -7.02
C SER A 981 21.37 -4.31 -7.35
N MET A 982 20.90 -4.82 -8.49
CA MET A 982 19.49 -4.74 -8.90
C MET A 982 18.52 -5.45 -7.94
N ASN A 983 18.98 -6.48 -7.22
CA ASN A 983 18.18 -7.22 -6.24
C ASN A 983 18.42 -6.76 -4.78
N GLY A 984 19.16 -5.66 -4.56
CA GLY A 984 19.42 -5.11 -3.23
C GLY A 984 20.33 -5.96 -2.34
N HIS A 985 21.12 -6.86 -2.92
CA HIS A 985 21.98 -7.80 -2.18
C HIS A 985 23.33 -7.15 -1.81
N GLU A 986 23.29 -6.10 -0.99
CA GLU A 986 24.43 -5.26 -0.61
C GLU A 986 25.66 -6.07 -0.14
N ALA A 987 25.45 -7.05 0.75
CA ALA A 987 26.53 -7.90 1.28
C ALA A 987 27.19 -8.82 0.22
N VAL A 988 26.54 -9.04 -0.92
CA VAL A 988 27.08 -9.76 -2.08
C VAL A 988 27.69 -8.80 -3.10
N ALA A 989 27.04 -7.66 -3.36
CA ALA A 989 27.59 -6.59 -4.19
C ALA A 989 28.94 -6.09 -3.64
N LYS A 990 29.07 -5.97 -2.32
CA LYS A 990 30.32 -5.60 -1.65
C LYS A 990 31.44 -6.64 -1.88
N LEU A 991 31.17 -7.93 -1.64
CA LEU A 991 32.14 -9.01 -1.90
C LEU A 991 32.59 -9.05 -3.37
N LEU A 992 31.65 -8.90 -4.31
CA LEU A 992 31.95 -8.87 -5.73
C LEU A 992 32.82 -7.66 -6.09
N LYS A 993 32.51 -6.48 -5.54
CA LYS A 993 33.32 -5.26 -5.74
C LYS A 993 34.74 -5.43 -5.17
N GLU A 994 34.86 -5.96 -3.96
CA GLU A 994 36.16 -6.25 -3.32
C GLU A 994 37.00 -7.21 -4.19
N SER A 995 36.42 -8.32 -4.67
CA SER A 995 37.10 -9.27 -5.57
C SER A 995 37.47 -8.71 -6.94
N SER A 996 36.82 -7.63 -7.40
CA SER A 996 37.11 -7.02 -8.70
C SER A 996 38.35 -6.13 -8.73
N CYS A 997 38.85 -5.71 -7.56
CA CYS A 997 39.98 -4.78 -7.45
C CYS A 997 41.36 -5.44 -7.38
N GLU A 998 41.45 -6.78 -7.28
CA GLU A 998 42.72 -7.49 -7.04
C GLU A 998 43.50 -7.86 -8.32
N SER A 999 43.02 -7.47 -9.51
CA SER A 999 43.73 -7.69 -10.79
C SER A 999 44.78 -6.59 -11.06
N PRO A 1000 46.07 -6.92 -11.23
CA PRO A 1000 47.13 -5.91 -11.28
C PRO A 1000 47.34 -5.26 -12.66
N MET A 1001 47.40 -3.92 -12.65
CA MET A 1001 47.81 -2.98 -13.73
C MET A 1001 46.79 -2.78 -14.88
N SER A 1002 46.57 -1.55 -15.39
CA SER A 1002 47.31 -0.29 -15.19
C SER A 1002 46.40 0.92 -14.83
N PRO A 1003 46.91 1.97 -14.14
CA PRO A 1003 46.04 2.93 -13.44
C PRO A 1003 45.59 4.16 -14.24
N LEU A 1004 45.75 4.19 -15.57
CA LEU A 1004 45.54 5.40 -16.40
C LEU A 1004 44.60 5.20 -17.60
N SER A 1005 44.00 4.02 -17.74
CA SER A 1005 42.98 3.72 -18.75
C SER A 1005 41.58 3.50 -18.15
N THR A 1006 41.46 3.31 -16.84
CA THR A 1006 40.19 3.07 -16.14
C THR A 1006 39.37 4.34 -15.94
N GLU A 1007 39.93 5.44 -15.43
CA GLU A 1007 39.14 6.67 -15.20
C GLU A 1007 38.48 7.20 -16.50
N LEU A 1008 39.19 7.14 -17.63
CA LEU A 1008 38.67 7.52 -18.96
C LEU A 1008 37.69 6.50 -19.57
N ALA A 1009 37.63 5.28 -19.05
CA ALA A 1009 36.64 4.27 -19.44
C ALA A 1009 35.39 4.33 -18.55
N GLU A 1010 35.56 4.51 -17.24
CA GLU A 1010 34.48 4.66 -16.26
C GLU A 1010 33.71 5.97 -16.46
N GLN A 1011 34.40 7.09 -16.77
CA GLN A 1011 33.74 8.32 -17.22
C GLN A 1011 32.89 8.09 -18.48
N ARG A 1012 33.38 7.31 -19.45
CA ARG A 1012 32.65 7.03 -20.70
C ARG A 1012 31.49 6.04 -20.55
N GLU A 1013 31.60 4.99 -19.73
CA GLU A 1013 30.43 4.13 -19.43
C GLU A 1013 29.39 4.91 -18.59
N ALA A 1014 29.80 5.86 -17.73
CA ALA A 1014 28.88 6.74 -17.01
C ALA A 1014 28.18 7.77 -17.93
N GLU A 1015 28.92 8.48 -18.78
CA GLU A 1015 28.37 9.40 -19.79
C GLU A 1015 27.45 8.68 -20.79
N SER A 1016 27.79 7.45 -21.18
CA SER A 1016 26.94 6.60 -22.02
C SER A 1016 25.62 6.22 -21.33
N PHE A 1017 25.60 6.07 -20.01
CA PHE A 1017 24.38 5.81 -19.24
C PHE A 1017 23.54 7.08 -19.02
N LEU A 1018 24.17 8.25 -18.89
CA LEU A 1018 23.48 9.55 -18.83
C LEU A 1018 22.82 9.91 -20.16
N SER A 1019 23.46 9.57 -21.29
CA SER A 1019 22.95 9.84 -22.65
C SER A 1019 21.63 9.13 -23.02
N THR A 1020 21.13 8.20 -22.21
CA THR A 1020 19.94 7.38 -22.53
C THR A 1020 18.74 7.59 -21.60
N ARG A 1021 18.72 8.64 -20.78
CA ARG A 1021 17.54 9.09 -20.00
C ARG A 1021 17.46 10.61 -19.87
N PRO A 1022 16.50 11.30 -20.51
CA PRO A 1022 16.34 12.74 -20.43
C PRO A 1022 15.49 13.20 -19.23
N ASP A 1023 15.79 12.74 -18.00
CA ASP A 1023 15.35 13.41 -16.76
C ASP A 1023 16.17 12.96 -15.52
N PHE A 1024 17.33 13.57 -15.32
CA PHE A 1024 18.09 13.42 -14.05
C PHE A 1024 18.77 14.71 -13.55
N ASP A 1025 18.68 15.82 -14.29
CA ASP A 1025 19.21 17.13 -13.84
C ASP A 1025 18.35 17.77 -12.74
N SER A 1026 17.05 17.45 -12.70
CA SER A 1026 16.08 17.98 -11.72
C SER A 1026 16.44 17.64 -10.26
N GLN A 1027 17.04 16.47 -10.00
CA GLN A 1027 17.48 16.08 -8.65
C GLN A 1027 18.88 16.58 -8.28
N LEU A 1028 19.77 16.76 -9.26
CA LEU A 1028 21.16 17.19 -9.01
C LEU A 1028 21.26 18.66 -8.56
N ALA A 1029 20.30 19.50 -8.95
CA ALA A 1029 20.21 20.89 -8.51
C ALA A 1029 19.98 21.05 -6.99
N ARG A 1030 19.30 20.10 -6.33
CA ARG A 1030 18.93 20.19 -4.89
C ARG A 1030 19.99 19.71 -3.91
N ILE A 1031 21.14 19.18 -4.37
CA ILE A 1031 22.22 18.63 -3.50
C ILE A 1031 23.44 19.59 -3.39
N LYS A 1032 23.39 20.78 -4.01
CA LYS A 1032 24.44 21.81 -3.90
C LYS A 1032 24.09 23.05 -3.08
N PHE A 1033 23.00 23.03 -2.30
CA PHE A 1033 22.65 24.13 -1.39
C PHE A 1033 22.06 23.66 -0.04
N LYS A 1034 22.88 22.95 0.73
CA LYS A 1034 22.85 22.92 2.20
C LYS A 1034 24.22 22.50 2.76
#